data_AF-A0A3M2GHS6-F1
#
_entry.id   AF-A0A3M2GHS6-F1
#
_cell.length_a   1.000
_cell.length_b   1.000
_cell.length_c   1.000
_cell.angle_alpha   90.00
_cell.angle_beta   90.00
_cell.angle_gamma   90.00
#
_symmetry.space_group_name_H-M   'P 1'
#
loop_
_entity.id
_entity.type
_entity.pdbx_description
1 polymer ?
#
loop_
_entity_poly.entity_id
_entity_poly.type
_entity_poly.pdbx_seq_one_letter_code
_entity_poly.pdbx_strand_id
1 'polypeptide(L)'
;MSTIERIPDNVVISSLINLGVAIIGLVFLVVTPLFSVAAQPQIPQTEGCVALDLVVLLDQSSSMKTNDPNKLRIEALEQIVDQLGDNNLYFCRDAKHRMAIVGFGDTLPLEGKESSADDDVRVYVSDIVIAPQNPNAWINKTRNDIKNRLPGSEDLHGTDFLAAFQKAREILNTWDRQKIEGADRRKLVLVITDGGPCILAEGCGINPGYGPEQMRKHMQNLEKYLDPNSHYFPWRGAGNPNSVNISVVALNDEENPSYNYLEDKSEGSVSATWERITANHGGKFTPVATDKPQNLKLSTQVYDTLSPFLANHLERWECGKPLWVNPYDSSLLIIQVWRIGASAGHLPHDVKVKLRHTGFDGITVFEGGSPTNQNQSFVPRDYSATGLSERYVFYNPLPGKYEIQVEDGSCPDVDVRYGHDKVQLQVLEPASANGSDVLPAVLDTPHYDTSLLPQFRVKLFMHGDEGKLMPLVENPAFPLALNVVVTQPDNQKVVYPLVRTGEEEPGVFVSQDYIRTPVEGIYHWTVEGTTIDPRVALKEADDLPPVTVVEETDLTFQVTNVTRFDVTLVEPKTVPPINMVSPEGEMVPQPFDVAIRIVATGQDGKEGEPLNPQRIFSEPKEALQAELLDPNGQVIETIALRLVEPATGTYRGTFRQETKDVDPAGTYQIRVTLLSTYDRFAFSPVSLERTFAIERTRIYPVRAEIFTQATQNLHSSNFLESIRGVILPPDVQMRLFNQATNEPLLPEEILTEESINASIQTPAGILTGTFNVIADQETMPWRTTAPLPDAPGRYWGEVDLSTVSLQTGYEFFEDTIPFEFSRKDNLFSNPSVTRLIAGICAVLTLLLIVWIASILFFGPKGQLEIVNWKGETLEGPWQLKRIPSRNTIRSTALEDYGIGKIYVWRSHPPSFTETESRRAVRVRVLDINNQVVLDDTLVPEQSSPLTQEGDLMYR
;
A
#
# COMPACT_ATOMS: atom_id res chain seq x y z
N MET A 1 37.15 27.73 -48.60
CA MET A 1 35.90 28.04 -49.33
C MET A 1 34.76 28.06 -48.32
N SER A 2 33.74 28.92 -48.50
CA SER A 2 32.40 28.85 -47.85
C SER A 2 32.36 28.38 -46.38
N THR A 3 32.36 29.21 -45.32
CA THR A 3 31.54 30.41 -44.98
C THR A 3 30.09 30.07 -44.58
N ILE A 4 29.54 30.82 -43.59
CA ILE A 4 28.12 30.96 -43.12
C ILE A 4 27.73 30.07 -41.89
N GLU A 5 26.90 30.47 -40.89
CA GLU A 5 26.66 31.72 -40.10
C GLU A 5 25.54 31.50 -39.02
N ARG A 6 25.52 32.30 -37.90
CA ARG A 6 24.40 32.55 -36.90
C ARG A 6 24.03 31.40 -35.90
N ILE A 7 23.75 31.57 -34.58
CA ILE A 7 23.23 32.64 -33.65
C ILE A 7 21.69 32.87 -33.73
N PRO A 8 20.87 33.17 -32.67
CA PRO A 8 21.03 33.31 -31.18
C PRO A 8 20.10 32.28 -30.39
N ASP A 9 19.41 32.44 -29.23
CA ASP A 9 19.07 33.55 -28.28
C ASP A 9 18.44 33.10 -26.90
N ASN A 10 18.80 33.73 -25.74
CA ASN A 10 17.99 34.01 -24.50
C ASN A 10 17.23 32.84 -23.74
N VAL A 11 16.54 32.89 -22.56
CA VAL A 11 16.28 33.78 -21.36
C VAL A 11 15.58 32.95 -20.22
N VAL A 12 15.40 33.30 -18.91
CA VAL A 12 16.26 33.78 -17.77
C VAL A 12 15.45 33.83 -16.42
N ILE A 13 16.09 33.82 -15.22
CA ILE A 13 15.59 34.24 -13.84
C ILE A 13 14.54 33.36 -13.06
N SER A 14 14.37 33.34 -11.70
CA SER A 14 15.28 33.26 -10.50
C SER A 14 14.49 33.13 -9.14
N SER A 15 15.13 32.70 -8.02
CA SER A 15 14.94 33.13 -6.57
C SER A 15 13.62 32.87 -5.77
N LEU A 16 13.46 32.86 -4.41
CA LEU A 16 14.30 32.74 -3.15
C LEU A 16 13.42 32.69 -1.82
N ILE A 17 13.99 32.30 -0.64
CA ILE A 17 13.80 32.82 0.77
C ILE A 17 12.77 32.27 1.86
N ASN A 18 13.34 31.63 2.92
CA ASN A 18 13.22 31.71 4.43
C ASN A 18 11.98 31.49 5.40
N LEU A 19 12.32 31.05 6.66
CA LEU A 19 11.70 31.23 8.03
C LEU A 19 10.56 30.29 8.55
N GLY A 20 10.35 29.98 9.87
CA GLY A 20 11.23 30.00 11.10
C GLY A 20 10.57 30.16 12.52
N VAL A 21 11.08 29.44 13.56
CA VAL A 21 10.99 29.64 15.07
C VAL A 21 9.73 29.18 15.90
N ALA A 22 9.93 28.49 17.06
CA ALA A 22 8.94 28.22 18.15
C ALA A 22 9.60 27.84 19.53
N ILE A 23 8.90 27.96 20.71
CA ILE A 23 9.51 27.88 22.10
C ILE A 23 8.57 27.31 23.25
N ILE A 24 9.14 26.43 24.12
CA ILE A 24 8.95 26.08 25.58
C ILE A 24 7.65 26.43 26.39
N GLY A 25 7.09 25.45 27.16
CA GLY A 25 6.86 25.61 28.64
C GLY A 25 5.56 25.15 29.39
N LEU A 26 5.74 24.34 30.48
CA LEU A 26 4.90 24.15 31.71
C LEU A 26 3.46 23.54 31.67
N VAL A 27 2.78 23.06 32.76
CA VAL A 27 3.12 22.16 33.93
C VAL A 27 1.95 22.05 35.00
N PHE A 28 1.87 20.95 35.78
CA PHE A 28 0.95 20.58 36.92
C PHE A 28 -0.58 20.36 36.58
N LEU A 29 -1.46 19.70 37.38
CA LEU A 29 -1.48 18.38 38.11
C LEU A 29 -2.90 18.12 38.74
N VAL A 30 -3.09 16.95 39.39
CA VAL A 30 -4.05 16.57 40.48
C VAL A 30 -5.52 16.11 40.17
N VAL A 31 -5.93 15.05 40.92
CA VAL A 31 -7.30 14.60 41.35
C VAL A 31 -8.04 13.49 40.56
N THR A 32 -8.37 12.42 41.30
CA THR A 32 -9.46 11.41 41.13
C THR A 32 -10.11 11.20 42.53
N PRO A 33 -11.13 10.32 42.81
CA PRO A 33 -11.85 9.32 41.99
C PRO A 33 -13.41 9.26 42.24
N LEU A 34 -14.05 8.13 41.90
CA LEU A 34 -15.44 7.67 42.22
C LEU A 34 -16.56 8.26 41.31
N PHE A 35 -17.61 7.52 40.88
CA PHE A 35 -18.40 6.49 41.56
C PHE A 35 -19.03 5.40 40.65
N SER A 36 -19.38 4.26 41.28
CA SER A 36 -20.51 3.34 41.01
C SER A 36 -20.85 2.88 39.57
N VAL A 37 -20.53 1.62 39.28
CA VAL A 37 -21.27 0.80 38.29
C VAL A 37 -22.57 0.30 38.93
N ALA A 38 -23.70 0.40 38.21
CA ALA A 38 -24.96 -0.24 38.59
C ALA A 38 -25.13 -1.56 37.81
N ALA A 39 -25.51 -2.64 38.50
CA ALA A 39 -25.80 -3.91 37.84
C ALA A 39 -27.17 -3.84 37.13
N GLN A 40 -27.18 -4.02 35.80
CA GLN A 40 -28.42 -4.24 35.04
C GLN A 40 -28.98 -5.65 35.32
N PRO A 41 -30.31 -5.83 35.25
CA PRO A 41 -30.90 -7.17 35.33
C PRO A 41 -30.52 -7.97 34.08
N GLN A 42 -30.15 -9.24 34.26
CA GLN A 42 -29.86 -10.13 33.14
C GLN A 42 -31.15 -10.42 32.36
N ILE A 43 -31.12 -10.19 31.06
CA ILE A 43 -32.15 -10.64 30.12
C ILE A 43 -32.12 -12.18 30.13
N PRO A 44 -33.27 -12.88 30.17
CA PRO A 44 -33.29 -14.34 30.11
C PRO A 44 -32.67 -14.81 28.79
N GLN A 45 -31.68 -15.71 28.89
CA GLN A 45 -31.07 -16.32 27.71
C GLN A 45 -32.12 -17.08 26.91
N THR A 46 -32.08 -16.96 25.58
CA THR A 46 -32.92 -17.72 24.66
C THR A 46 -32.65 -19.23 24.84
N GLU A 47 -33.67 -20.00 25.20
CA GLU A 47 -33.55 -21.46 25.21
C GLU A 47 -33.28 -21.93 23.77
N GLY A 48 -32.10 -22.53 23.55
CA GLY A 48 -31.72 -23.04 22.24
C GLY A 48 -32.67 -24.13 21.73
N CYS A 49 -32.71 -24.33 20.41
CA CYS A 49 -33.61 -25.28 19.74
C CYS A 49 -33.63 -26.66 20.43
N VAL A 50 -34.80 -27.09 20.93
CA VAL A 50 -34.97 -28.37 21.65
C VAL A 50 -35.80 -29.36 20.84
N ALA A 51 -35.36 -30.62 20.76
CA ALA A 51 -36.15 -31.70 20.19
C ALA A 51 -37.12 -32.29 21.21
N LEU A 52 -38.26 -32.80 20.76
CA LEU A 52 -39.30 -33.37 21.61
C LEU A 52 -39.54 -34.85 21.25
N ASP A 53 -39.50 -35.71 22.25
CA ASP A 53 -39.97 -37.10 22.21
C ASP A 53 -41.37 -37.16 22.83
N LEU A 54 -42.42 -37.14 22.00
CA LEU A 54 -43.82 -37.08 22.42
C LEU A 54 -44.52 -38.43 22.28
N VAL A 55 -45.07 -38.95 23.38
CA VAL A 55 -46.06 -40.04 23.35
C VAL A 55 -47.44 -39.47 23.67
N VAL A 56 -48.37 -39.55 22.72
CA VAL A 56 -49.78 -39.20 22.98
C VAL A 56 -50.55 -40.46 23.32
N LEU A 57 -51.15 -40.48 24.51
CA LEU A 57 -52.09 -41.51 24.97
C LEU A 57 -53.50 -40.98 24.72
N LEU A 58 -54.21 -41.59 23.78
CA LEU A 58 -55.55 -41.19 23.39
C LEU A 58 -56.60 -42.20 23.86
N ASP A 59 -57.56 -41.74 24.64
CA ASP A 59 -58.68 -42.55 25.10
C ASP A 59 -59.58 -42.95 23.93
N GLN A 60 -59.94 -44.23 23.89
CA GLN A 60 -60.87 -44.82 22.92
C GLN A 60 -61.97 -45.64 23.61
N SER A 61 -62.23 -45.39 24.89
CA SER A 61 -63.35 -45.96 25.61
C SER A 61 -64.70 -45.65 24.95
N SER A 62 -65.73 -46.41 25.31
CA SER A 62 -67.07 -46.25 24.74
C SER A 62 -67.71 -44.87 25.04
N SER A 63 -67.31 -44.18 26.12
CA SER A 63 -67.81 -42.85 26.48
C SER A 63 -67.31 -41.74 25.54
N MET A 64 -66.15 -41.92 24.91
CA MET A 64 -65.60 -41.03 23.88
C MET A 64 -66.46 -40.93 22.60
N LYS A 65 -67.57 -41.68 22.51
CA LYS A 65 -68.62 -41.54 21.48
C LYS A 65 -69.68 -40.49 21.84
N THR A 66 -69.90 -40.27 23.14
CA THR A 66 -70.84 -39.29 23.69
C THR A 66 -70.12 -37.97 24.01
N ASN A 67 -68.94 -38.05 24.62
CA ASN A 67 -68.18 -36.90 25.10
C ASN A 67 -67.31 -36.23 24.01
N ASP A 68 -67.04 -36.95 22.92
CA ASP A 68 -66.40 -36.42 21.71
C ASP A 68 -67.12 -36.89 20.42
N PRO A 69 -68.39 -36.48 20.22
CA PRO A 69 -69.21 -36.95 19.09
C PRO A 69 -68.72 -36.38 17.75
N ASN A 70 -68.05 -35.23 17.79
CA ASN A 70 -67.48 -34.54 16.64
C ASN A 70 -66.03 -34.99 16.33
N LYS A 71 -65.44 -35.88 17.13
CA LYS A 71 -64.05 -36.38 16.98
C LYS A 71 -62.97 -35.29 17.06
N LEU A 72 -63.21 -34.26 17.86
CA LEU A 72 -62.26 -33.17 18.11
C LEU A 72 -60.95 -33.66 18.72
N ARG A 73 -60.92 -34.83 19.37
CA ARG A 73 -59.66 -35.45 19.80
C ARG A 73 -58.76 -35.85 18.63
N ILE A 74 -59.36 -36.19 17.49
CA ILE A 74 -58.63 -36.47 16.24
C ILE A 74 -58.16 -35.17 15.61
N GLU A 75 -58.99 -34.12 15.56
CA GLU A 75 -58.54 -32.79 15.14
C GLU A 75 -57.39 -32.27 16.01
N ALA A 76 -57.43 -32.51 17.33
CA ALA A 76 -56.36 -32.14 18.24
C ALA A 76 -55.07 -32.91 17.94
N LEU A 77 -55.12 -34.24 17.68
CA LEU A 77 -53.96 -34.99 17.17
C LEU A 77 -53.44 -34.40 15.85
N GLU A 78 -54.32 -33.98 14.96
CA GLU A 78 -53.95 -33.31 13.71
C GLU A 78 -53.25 -31.96 13.94
N GLN A 79 -53.60 -31.23 15.00
CA GLN A 79 -52.89 -30.02 15.43
C GLN A 79 -51.53 -30.33 16.07
N ILE A 80 -51.39 -31.41 16.85
CA ILE A 80 -50.08 -31.86 17.37
C ILE A 80 -49.11 -32.11 16.22
N VAL A 81 -49.56 -32.85 15.20
CA VAL A 81 -48.77 -33.16 14.01
C VAL A 81 -48.29 -31.88 13.34
N ASP A 82 -49.20 -30.93 13.12
CA ASP A 82 -48.88 -29.66 12.47
C ASP A 82 -47.95 -28.79 13.33
N GLN A 83 -48.19 -28.68 14.63
CA GLN A 83 -47.34 -27.92 15.57
C GLN A 83 -45.91 -28.47 15.64
N LEU A 84 -45.71 -29.80 15.61
CA LEU A 84 -44.38 -30.42 15.57
C LEU A 84 -43.67 -30.20 14.21
N GLY A 85 -44.42 -30.30 13.11
CA GLY A 85 -43.89 -30.05 11.77
C GLY A 85 -43.49 -28.59 11.58
N ASP A 86 -44.32 -27.66 12.05
CA ASP A 86 -44.09 -26.22 11.96
C ASP A 86 -42.97 -25.77 12.92
N ASN A 87 -42.87 -26.36 14.12
CA ASN A 87 -41.69 -26.12 14.98
C ASN A 87 -40.40 -26.48 14.25
N ASN A 88 -40.33 -27.64 13.59
CA ASN A 88 -39.13 -28.00 12.84
C ASN A 88 -38.90 -27.12 11.60
N LEU A 89 -39.91 -26.91 10.74
CA LEU A 89 -39.76 -26.14 9.50
C LEU A 89 -39.32 -24.69 9.74
N TYR A 90 -39.83 -24.07 10.81
CA TYR A 90 -39.90 -22.62 10.91
C TYR A 90 -39.19 -22.03 12.13
N PHE A 91 -39.13 -22.74 13.26
CA PHE A 91 -38.56 -22.22 14.51
C PHE A 91 -37.29 -22.98 14.98
N CYS A 92 -37.15 -24.26 14.63
CA CYS A 92 -36.09 -25.15 15.10
C CYS A 92 -35.70 -26.23 14.08
N ARG A 93 -35.00 -25.86 12.99
CA ARG A 93 -34.65 -26.82 11.90
C ARG A 93 -33.85 -28.03 12.36
N ASP A 94 -32.98 -27.86 13.36
CA ASP A 94 -32.17 -28.94 13.92
C ASP A 94 -32.92 -29.81 14.95
N ALA A 95 -34.09 -29.38 15.41
CA ALA A 95 -34.92 -30.13 16.36
C ALA A 95 -35.69 -31.25 15.65
N LYS A 96 -35.07 -32.43 15.56
CA LYS A 96 -35.70 -33.65 15.04
C LYS A 96 -36.65 -34.24 16.08
N HIS A 97 -37.93 -33.87 16.04
CA HIS A 97 -38.95 -34.39 16.97
C HIS A 97 -39.26 -35.88 16.69
N ARG A 98 -39.79 -36.60 17.68
CA ARG A 98 -40.43 -37.91 17.50
C ARG A 98 -41.84 -37.88 18.07
N MET A 99 -42.72 -38.64 17.44
CA MET A 99 -44.08 -38.84 17.92
C MET A 99 -44.48 -40.31 17.88
N ALA A 100 -45.21 -40.73 18.92
CA ALA A 100 -46.03 -41.93 18.93
C ALA A 100 -47.45 -41.58 19.38
N ILE A 101 -48.45 -42.30 18.87
CA ILE A 101 -49.86 -42.15 19.24
C ILE A 101 -50.41 -43.53 19.55
N VAL A 102 -50.88 -43.69 20.78
CA VAL A 102 -51.37 -44.95 21.35
C VAL A 102 -52.82 -44.75 21.80
N GLY A 103 -53.75 -45.44 21.16
CA GLY A 103 -55.09 -45.64 21.69
C GLY A 103 -55.07 -46.53 22.93
N PHE A 104 -55.92 -46.27 23.91
CA PHE A 104 -56.09 -47.18 25.05
C PHE A 104 -57.56 -47.29 25.48
N GLY A 105 -57.87 -48.38 26.17
CA GLY A 105 -59.15 -48.65 26.81
C GLY A 105 -59.02 -49.79 27.83
N ASP A 106 -60.01 -50.66 27.93
CA ASP A 106 -59.94 -51.98 28.60
C ASP A 106 -60.95 -52.91 27.90
N THR A 107 -60.45 -54.02 27.36
CA THR A 107 -61.21 -54.95 26.52
C THR A 107 -61.53 -56.23 27.29
N LEU A 108 -62.80 -56.68 27.20
CA LEU A 108 -63.18 -57.95 27.84
C LEU A 108 -62.36 -59.11 27.23
N PRO A 109 -61.74 -59.97 28.06
CA PRO A 109 -61.01 -61.13 27.55
C PRO A 109 -61.92 -62.01 26.69
N LEU A 110 -61.52 -62.25 25.43
CA LEU A 110 -62.20 -63.20 24.55
C LEU A 110 -62.24 -64.58 25.21
N GLU A 111 -63.42 -65.21 25.23
CA GLU A 111 -63.75 -66.37 26.07
C GLU A 111 -62.61 -67.42 26.13
N GLY A 112 -61.98 -67.56 27.30
CA GLY A 112 -60.92 -68.54 27.55
C GLY A 112 -59.49 -68.02 27.41
N LYS A 113 -59.28 -66.73 27.14
CA LYS A 113 -58.01 -66.03 27.35
C LYS A 113 -58.05 -65.17 28.62
N GLU A 114 -56.88 -64.87 29.19
CA GLU A 114 -56.68 -63.71 30.05
C GLU A 114 -56.45 -62.49 29.14
N SER A 115 -56.96 -61.29 29.51
CA SER A 115 -56.61 -60.08 28.74
C SER A 115 -55.13 -59.76 28.97
N SER A 116 -54.43 -59.36 27.92
CA SER A 116 -53.08 -58.84 28.02
C SER A 116 -53.09 -57.32 27.84
N ALA A 117 -52.15 -56.63 28.49
CA ALA A 117 -52.01 -55.17 28.32
C ALA A 117 -51.63 -54.73 26.89
N ASP A 118 -51.43 -55.69 25.96
CA ASP A 118 -51.28 -55.47 24.51
C ASP A 118 -52.63 -55.56 23.75
N ASP A 119 -53.69 -56.12 24.34
CA ASP A 119 -55.06 -56.10 23.79
C ASP A 119 -55.74 -54.75 24.11
N ASP A 120 -55.45 -54.17 25.28
CA ASP A 120 -56.07 -52.93 25.80
C ASP A 120 -55.44 -51.63 25.26
N VAL A 121 -54.36 -51.73 24.46
CA VAL A 121 -53.66 -50.60 23.84
C VAL A 121 -53.42 -50.82 22.35
N ARG A 122 -53.54 -49.76 21.55
CA ARG A 122 -53.35 -49.83 20.09
C ARG A 122 -52.48 -48.70 19.57
N VAL A 123 -51.29 -49.06 19.07
CA VAL A 123 -50.33 -48.09 18.53
C VAL A 123 -50.70 -47.73 17.08
N TYR A 124 -51.21 -46.51 16.88
CA TYR A 124 -51.56 -45.96 15.57
C TYR A 124 -50.34 -45.37 14.85
N VAL A 125 -49.49 -44.69 15.62
CA VAL A 125 -48.25 -44.08 15.16
C VAL A 125 -47.14 -44.56 16.10
N SER A 126 -46.08 -45.12 15.53
CA SER A 126 -44.90 -45.60 16.26
C SER A 126 -43.64 -45.06 15.59
N ASP A 127 -42.72 -44.54 16.41
CA ASP A 127 -41.36 -44.11 16.03
C ASP A 127 -41.28 -43.23 14.75
N ILE A 128 -42.23 -42.30 14.57
CA ILE A 128 -42.17 -41.34 13.46
C ILE A 128 -41.32 -40.14 13.86
N VAL A 129 -40.19 -39.97 13.16
CA VAL A 129 -39.34 -38.77 13.24
C VAL A 129 -39.95 -37.66 12.39
N ILE A 130 -40.24 -36.52 13.01
CA ILE A 130 -40.72 -35.30 12.35
C ILE A 130 -39.52 -34.36 12.21
N ALA A 131 -38.93 -34.39 11.01
CA ALA A 131 -37.82 -33.53 10.58
C ALA A 131 -37.94 -33.15 9.07
N PRO A 132 -39.07 -32.57 8.63
CA PRO A 132 -39.29 -32.22 7.23
C PRO A 132 -38.24 -31.27 6.65
N GLN A 133 -37.75 -31.58 5.45
CA GLN A 133 -36.69 -30.80 4.79
C GLN A 133 -37.19 -29.57 4.00
N ASN A 134 -38.50 -29.46 3.80
CA ASN A 134 -39.20 -28.30 3.22
C ASN A 134 -40.73 -28.46 3.40
N PRO A 135 -41.52 -27.38 3.29
CA PRO A 135 -42.98 -27.42 3.41
C PRO A 135 -43.67 -28.37 2.43
N ASN A 136 -43.22 -28.44 1.17
CA ASN A 136 -43.82 -29.30 0.15
C ASN A 136 -43.74 -30.79 0.53
N ALA A 137 -42.59 -31.23 1.05
CA ALA A 137 -42.36 -32.58 1.54
C ALA A 137 -43.04 -32.86 2.90
N TRP A 138 -43.23 -31.83 3.73
CA TRP A 138 -44.05 -31.93 4.94
C TRP A 138 -45.51 -32.20 4.58
N ILE A 139 -46.15 -31.25 3.88
CA ILE A 139 -47.58 -31.21 3.61
C ILE A 139 -48.02 -32.42 2.77
N ASN A 140 -47.37 -32.65 1.63
CA ASN A 140 -47.84 -33.65 0.65
C ASN A 140 -47.43 -35.09 0.99
N LYS A 141 -46.56 -35.29 1.98
CA LYS A 141 -46.09 -36.62 2.40
C LYS A 141 -46.22 -36.81 3.90
N THR A 142 -45.23 -36.41 4.70
CA THR A 142 -45.12 -36.85 6.11
C THR A 142 -46.34 -36.44 6.95
N ARG A 143 -46.87 -35.23 6.78
CA ARG A 143 -48.11 -34.76 7.44
C ARG A 143 -49.27 -35.69 7.13
N ASN A 144 -49.57 -35.90 5.85
CA ASN A 144 -50.69 -36.73 5.41
C ASN A 144 -50.48 -38.23 5.72
N ASP A 145 -49.25 -38.73 5.63
CA ASP A 145 -48.86 -40.10 6.01
C ASP A 145 -49.10 -40.39 7.51
N ILE A 146 -49.01 -39.36 8.38
CA ILE A 146 -49.38 -39.46 9.79
C ILE A 146 -50.90 -39.34 9.95
N LYS A 147 -51.53 -38.31 9.35
CA LYS A 147 -52.97 -38.04 9.49
C LYS A 147 -53.84 -39.21 8.99
N ASN A 148 -53.43 -39.87 7.91
CA ASN A 148 -54.06 -41.09 7.38
C ASN A 148 -53.92 -42.34 8.28
N ARG A 149 -53.16 -42.29 9.39
CA ARG A 149 -53.02 -43.38 10.37
C ARG A 149 -53.75 -43.11 11.68
N LEU A 150 -54.31 -41.91 11.86
CA LEU A 150 -54.99 -41.54 13.10
C LEU A 150 -56.24 -42.42 13.32
N PRO A 151 -56.66 -42.63 14.58
CA PRO A 151 -57.82 -43.47 14.89
C PRO A 151 -59.10 -43.03 14.18
N GLY A 152 -59.88 -44.01 13.74
CA GLY A 152 -61.26 -43.82 13.31
C GLY A 152 -62.22 -43.68 14.49
N SER A 153 -63.48 -44.09 14.30
CA SER A 153 -64.43 -44.30 15.41
C SER A 153 -64.25 -45.71 16.00
N GLU A 154 -63.04 -46.00 16.48
CA GLU A 154 -62.74 -47.24 17.19
C GLU A 154 -63.27 -47.18 18.63
N ASP A 155 -63.35 -48.34 19.28
CA ASP A 155 -63.94 -48.51 20.61
C ASP A 155 -63.16 -49.63 21.32
N LEU A 156 -62.44 -49.24 22.38
CA LEU A 156 -61.70 -50.12 23.28
C LEU A 156 -62.42 -50.29 24.63
N HIS A 157 -63.74 -50.04 24.64
CA HIS A 157 -64.68 -50.28 25.75
C HIS A 157 -64.40 -49.51 27.05
N GLY A 158 -63.61 -50.07 27.96
CA GLY A 158 -63.26 -49.44 29.23
C GLY A 158 -62.08 -48.45 29.12
N THR A 159 -61.43 -48.17 30.24
CA THR A 159 -60.35 -47.16 30.33
C THR A 159 -59.26 -47.60 31.33
N ASP A 160 -58.17 -48.21 30.84
CA ASP A 160 -56.98 -48.54 31.64
C ASP A 160 -55.79 -47.60 31.32
N PHE A 161 -55.60 -46.60 32.18
CA PHE A 161 -54.45 -45.70 32.12
C PHE A 161 -53.12 -46.41 32.44
N LEU A 162 -53.11 -47.44 33.29
CA LEU A 162 -51.90 -48.17 33.68
C LEU A 162 -51.36 -49.00 32.51
N ALA A 163 -52.21 -49.62 31.68
CA ALA A 163 -51.82 -50.25 30.43
C ALA A 163 -51.24 -49.21 29.44
N ALA A 164 -51.91 -48.07 29.27
CA ALA A 164 -51.46 -46.98 28.42
C ALA A 164 -50.06 -46.44 28.80
N PHE A 165 -49.81 -46.20 30.10
CA PHE A 165 -48.50 -45.76 30.59
C PHE A 165 -47.44 -46.89 30.59
N GLN A 166 -47.82 -48.16 30.72
CA GLN A 166 -46.90 -49.27 30.44
C GLN A 166 -46.41 -49.23 29.00
N LYS A 167 -47.29 -48.92 28.03
CA LYS A 167 -46.91 -48.79 26.62
C LYS A 167 -46.09 -47.54 26.32
N ALA A 168 -46.40 -46.40 26.93
CA ALA A 168 -45.58 -45.20 26.84
C ALA A 168 -44.13 -45.46 27.31
N ARG A 169 -43.95 -46.16 28.43
CA ARG A 169 -42.64 -46.57 28.95
C ARG A 169 -41.87 -47.45 27.96
N GLU A 170 -42.54 -48.39 27.28
CA GLU A 170 -41.88 -49.26 26.27
C GLU A 170 -41.38 -48.47 25.07
N ILE A 171 -42.15 -47.49 24.60
CA ILE A 171 -41.78 -46.59 23.51
C ILE A 171 -40.59 -45.72 23.94
N LEU A 172 -40.67 -45.03 25.08
CA LEU A 172 -39.59 -44.19 25.61
C LEU A 172 -38.28 -44.98 25.84
N ASN A 173 -38.35 -46.17 26.44
CA ASN A 173 -37.19 -47.06 26.62
C ASN A 173 -36.59 -47.55 25.29
N THR A 174 -37.38 -47.58 24.21
CA THR A 174 -36.91 -47.95 22.87
C THR A 174 -36.23 -46.75 22.20
N TRP A 175 -36.80 -45.57 22.35
CA TRP A 175 -36.23 -44.27 21.96
C TRP A 175 -34.95 -43.87 22.69
N ASP A 176 -34.75 -44.30 23.93
CA ASP A 176 -33.49 -44.11 24.67
C ASP A 176 -32.36 -45.05 24.18
N ARG A 177 -32.73 -46.20 23.63
CA ARG A 177 -31.79 -47.15 22.97
C ARG A 177 -31.50 -46.75 21.52
N GLN A 178 -32.45 -46.11 20.86
CA GLN A 178 -32.36 -45.58 19.49
C GLN A 178 -32.20 -44.06 19.52
N LYS A 179 -31.05 -43.57 20.01
CA LYS A 179 -30.80 -42.12 20.08
C LYS A 179 -30.67 -41.51 18.68
N ILE A 180 -31.28 -40.35 18.49
CA ILE A 180 -31.16 -39.52 17.28
C ILE A 180 -30.14 -38.42 17.56
N GLU A 181 -29.15 -38.29 16.69
CA GLU A 181 -28.15 -37.19 16.75
C GLU A 181 -28.80 -35.84 16.43
N GLY A 182 -28.50 -34.82 17.23
CA GLY A 182 -29.03 -33.47 17.10
C GLY A 182 -29.11 -32.77 18.45
N ALA A 183 -30.06 -31.83 18.56
CA ALA A 183 -30.37 -31.09 19.78
C ALA A 183 -30.75 -31.99 20.99
N ASP A 184 -30.62 -31.41 22.19
CA ASP A 184 -31.14 -31.99 23.43
C ASP A 184 -32.64 -32.34 23.32
N ARG A 185 -33.06 -33.37 24.05
CA ARG A 185 -34.39 -33.97 23.92
C ARG A 185 -35.21 -33.82 25.20
N ARG A 186 -36.30 -33.04 25.16
CA ARG A 186 -37.38 -33.11 26.15
C ARG A 186 -38.23 -34.35 25.86
N LYS A 187 -38.78 -35.00 26.90
CA LYS A 187 -39.73 -36.12 26.78
C LYS A 187 -41.07 -35.70 27.39
N LEU A 188 -42.17 -36.00 26.71
CA LEU A 188 -43.52 -35.72 27.19
C LEU A 188 -44.44 -36.91 26.92
N VAL A 189 -45.23 -37.28 27.92
CA VAL A 189 -46.46 -38.07 27.74
C VAL A 189 -47.66 -37.13 27.86
N LEU A 190 -48.48 -37.07 26.81
CA LEU A 190 -49.70 -36.29 26.77
C LEU A 190 -50.91 -37.22 26.75
N VAL A 191 -51.75 -37.16 27.78
CA VAL A 191 -53.01 -37.91 27.83
C VAL A 191 -54.15 -37.04 27.32
N ILE A 192 -55.03 -37.60 26.47
CA ILE A 192 -56.30 -37.01 26.06
C ILE A 192 -57.40 -38.03 26.39
N THR A 193 -58.32 -37.68 27.28
CA THR A 193 -59.35 -38.57 27.88
C THR A 193 -60.61 -37.77 28.26
N ASP A 194 -61.74 -38.41 28.51
CA ASP A 194 -62.98 -37.79 29.00
C ASP A 194 -63.29 -38.06 30.49
N GLY A 195 -62.48 -38.87 31.19
CA GLY A 195 -62.92 -39.35 32.50
C GLY A 195 -61.89 -40.03 33.39
N GLY A 196 -62.40 -40.93 34.23
CA GLY A 196 -61.64 -41.76 35.17
C GLY A 196 -61.54 -43.22 34.71
N PRO A 197 -60.74 -44.04 35.39
CA PRO A 197 -60.50 -45.42 34.97
C PRO A 197 -61.78 -46.25 35.06
N CYS A 198 -62.03 -47.04 34.02
CA CYS A 198 -63.18 -47.92 33.90
C CYS A 198 -62.70 -49.32 33.56
N ILE A 199 -62.31 -50.07 34.61
CA ILE A 199 -61.76 -51.42 34.44
C ILE A 199 -62.90 -52.44 34.48
N LEU A 200 -63.24 -52.99 33.31
CA LEU A 200 -64.23 -54.05 33.11
C LEU A 200 -63.90 -55.29 33.93
N ALA A 201 -62.60 -55.64 34.04
CA ALA A 201 -62.13 -56.75 34.86
C ALA A 201 -62.31 -56.52 36.38
N GLU A 202 -62.33 -55.27 36.86
CA GLU A 202 -62.74 -54.92 38.24
C GLU A 202 -64.26 -54.68 38.36
N GLY A 203 -65.00 -54.78 37.24
CA GLY A 203 -66.46 -54.74 37.20
C GLY A 203 -67.08 -53.46 36.64
N CYS A 204 -66.31 -52.54 36.04
CA CYS A 204 -66.89 -51.35 35.41
C CYS A 204 -67.93 -51.72 34.33
N GLY A 205 -69.02 -50.96 34.23
CA GLY A 205 -70.15 -51.21 33.32
C GLY A 205 -71.02 -52.43 33.63
N ILE A 206 -70.53 -53.39 34.44
CA ILE A 206 -71.20 -54.68 34.70
C ILE A 206 -71.73 -54.77 36.12
N ASN A 207 -70.97 -54.30 37.12
CA ASN A 207 -71.33 -54.35 38.53
C ASN A 207 -71.79 -52.98 39.04
N PRO A 208 -72.99 -52.84 39.65
CA PRO A 208 -73.43 -51.60 40.31
C PRO A 208 -72.63 -51.30 41.61
N GLY A 209 -71.64 -52.13 41.94
CA GLY A 209 -70.66 -51.91 43.00
C GLY A 209 -69.30 -51.42 42.53
N TYR A 210 -69.06 -51.23 41.22
CA TYR A 210 -67.90 -50.48 40.74
C TYR A 210 -68.18 -48.98 40.92
N GLY A 211 -67.43 -48.33 41.80
CA GLY A 211 -67.67 -46.94 42.17
C GLY A 211 -66.39 -46.21 42.57
N PRO A 212 -66.52 -45.05 43.25
CA PRO A 212 -65.38 -44.17 43.54
C PRO A 212 -64.22 -44.83 44.29
N GLU A 213 -64.45 -45.89 45.07
CA GLU A 213 -63.38 -46.61 45.77
C GLU A 213 -62.48 -47.43 44.82
N GLN A 214 -63.03 -48.16 43.85
CA GLN A 214 -62.25 -48.89 42.85
C GLN A 214 -61.49 -47.90 41.95
N MET A 215 -62.14 -46.83 41.51
CA MET A 215 -61.52 -45.78 40.70
C MET A 215 -60.36 -45.12 41.46
N ARG A 216 -60.57 -44.73 42.73
CA ARG A 216 -59.52 -44.20 43.62
C ARG A 216 -58.37 -45.19 43.79
N LYS A 217 -58.66 -46.48 43.99
CA LYS A 217 -57.64 -47.54 44.10
C LYS A 217 -56.81 -47.68 42.81
N HIS A 218 -57.45 -47.65 41.64
CA HIS A 218 -56.72 -47.68 40.36
C HIS A 218 -55.86 -46.41 40.19
N MET A 219 -56.40 -45.22 40.46
CA MET A 219 -55.63 -43.97 40.39
C MET A 219 -54.45 -43.94 41.39
N GLN A 220 -54.59 -44.53 42.58
CA GLN A 220 -53.49 -44.70 43.55
C GLN A 220 -52.41 -45.68 43.06
N ASN A 221 -52.80 -46.75 42.35
CA ASN A 221 -51.84 -47.65 41.70
C ASN A 221 -51.09 -46.93 40.56
N LEU A 222 -51.79 -46.11 39.77
CA LEU A 222 -51.21 -45.32 38.70
C LEU A 222 -50.23 -44.25 39.23
N GLU A 223 -50.63 -43.48 40.24
CA GLU A 223 -49.77 -42.47 40.90
C GLU A 223 -48.48 -43.12 41.46
N LYS A 224 -48.58 -44.32 42.03
CA LYS A 224 -47.40 -45.09 42.49
C LYS A 224 -46.53 -45.61 41.35
N TYR A 225 -47.12 -45.96 40.20
CA TYR A 225 -46.39 -46.38 39.00
C TYR A 225 -45.67 -45.18 38.33
N LEU A 226 -46.28 -44.01 38.44
CA LEU A 226 -45.80 -42.71 37.99
C LEU A 226 -45.12 -41.91 39.13
N ASP A 227 -44.38 -42.58 40.01
CA ASP A 227 -43.54 -41.89 41.00
C ASP A 227 -42.41 -41.14 40.25
N PRO A 228 -42.21 -39.82 40.46
CA PRO A 228 -41.13 -39.05 39.81
C PRO A 228 -39.71 -39.53 40.17
N ASN A 229 -39.58 -40.34 41.23
CA ASN A 229 -38.32 -40.98 41.61
C ASN A 229 -38.10 -42.35 40.95
N SER A 230 -39.13 -42.89 40.27
CA SER A 230 -39.08 -44.18 39.59
C SER A 230 -38.04 -44.22 38.47
N HIS A 231 -37.74 -45.44 38.02
CA HIS A 231 -36.96 -45.69 36.81
C HIS A 231 -37.85 -45.90 35.57
N TYR A 232 -39.16 -45.66 35.69
CA TYR A 232 -40.12 -45.73 34.57
C TYR A 232 -40.43 -44.34 34.03
N PHE A 233 -40.69 -43.40 34.93
CA PHE A 233 -40.95 -42.00 34.62
C PHE A 233 -40.15 -41.11 35.58
N PRO A 234 -38.81 -41.04 35.43
CA PRO A 234 -38.01 -40.16 36.26
C PRO A 234 -38.31 -38.68 35.96
N TRP A 235 -38.47 -37.86 37.00
CA TRP A 235 -38.45 -36.40 36.92
C TRP A 235 -37.18 -35.86 37.59
N ARG A 236 -36.44 -35.02 36.86
CA ARG A 236 -35.13 -34.47 37.27
C ARG A 236 -35.01 -32.97 36.95
N GLY A 237 -36.15 -32.29 36.79
CA GLY A 237 -36.26 -30.88 36.40
C GLY A 237 -36.45 -30.68 34.88
N ALA A 238 -37.04 -29.56 34.48
CA ALA A 238 -37.51 -29.30 33.12
C ALA A 238 -36.41 -29.32 32.04
N GLY A 239 -35.22 -28.81 32.36
CA GLY A 239 -34.06 -28.81 31.46
C GLY A 239 -33.27 -30.12 31.41
N ASN A 240 -33.68 -31.18 32.11
CA ASN A 240 -32.93 -32.44 32.12
C ASN A 240 -33.45 -33.40 31.02
N PRO A 241 -32.63 -33.86 30.06
CA PRO A 241 -33.09 -34.72 28.96
C PRO A 241 -33.48 -36.15 29.39
N ASN A 242 -33.27 -36.50 30.67
CA ASN A 242 -33.76 -37.74 31.26
C ASN A 242 -35.13 -37.58 31.94
N SER A 243 -35.62 -36.34 32.11
CA SER A 243 -36.96 -36.09 32.66
C SER A 243 -38.06 -36.52 31.69
N VAL A 244 -39.07 -37.22 32.19
CA VAL A 244 -40.33 -37.46 31.46
C VAL A 244 -41.42 -36.59 32.05
N ASN A 245 -41.86 -35.60 31.28
CA ASN A 245 -43.00 -34.76 31.60
C ASN A 245 -44.30 -35.53 31.40
N ILE A 246 -45.33 -35.24 32.18
CA ILE A 246 -46.66 -35.84 32.05
C ILE A 246 -47.69 -34.73 32.11
N SER A 247 -48.49 -34.60 31.05
CA SER A 247 -49.61 -33.64 30.96
C SER A 247 -50.89 -34.37 30.54
N VAL A 248 -52.03 -33.81 30.93
CA VAL A 248 -53.35 -34.42 30.73
C VAL A 248 -54.32 -33.33 30.29
N VAL A 249 -55.01 -33.53 29.16
CA VAL A 249 -56.12 -32.68 28.71
C VAL A 249 -57.39 -33.51 28.77
N ALA A 250 -58.31 -33.14 29.67
CA ALA A 250 -59.52 -33.90 29.95
C ALA A 250 -60.76 -33.21 29.36
N LEU A 251 -61.49 -33.90 28.49
CA LEU A 251 -62.79 -33.48 27.97
C LEU A 251 -63.86 -33.63 29.07
N ASN A 252 -64.86 -32.76 29.11
CA ASN A 252 -65.93 -32.85 30.11
C ASN A 252 -67.20 -33.52 29.57
N ASP A 253 -67.86 -34.32 30.41
CA ASP A 253 -69.23 -34.82 30.22
C ASP A 253 -70.23 -33.82 30.85
N GLU A 254 -70.93 -33.05 30.02
CA GLU A 254 -72.00 -32.13 30.45
C GLU A 254 -73.39 -32.81 30.52
N GLU A 255 -73.60 -33.96 29.84
CA GLU A 255 -74.91 -34.63 29.81
C GLU A 255 -75.17 -35.46 31.08
N ASN A 256 -74.11 -35.93 31.75
CA ASN A 256 -74.21 -36.79 32.91
C ASN A 256 -73.35 -36.30 34.11
N PRO A 257 -73.76 -35.20 34.79
CA PRO A 257 -73.02 -34.65 35.93
C PRO A 257 -72.82 -35.62 37.11
N SER A 258 -73.61 -36.71 37.17
CA SER A 258 -73.39 -37.83 38.10
C SER A 258 -72.06 -38.58 37.89
N TYR A 259 -71.43 -38.41 36.73
CA TYR A 259 -70.16 -39.03 36.32
C TYR A 259 -69.07 -37.96 36.05
N ASN A 260 -69.28 -36.71 36.44
CA ASN A 260 -68.26 -35.66 36.32
C ASN A 260 -67.17 -35.81 37.40
N TYR A 261 -66.26 -36.76 37.18
CA TYR A 261 -65.08 -37.00 38.02
C TYR A 261 -64.01 -35.91 37.90
N LEU A 262 -64.22 -34.89 37.05
CA LEU A 262 -63.30 -33.78 36.83
C LEU A 262 -63.58 -32.61 37.79
N GLU A 263 -64.85 -32.36 38.10
CA GLU A 263 -65.28 -31.34 39.08
C GLU A 263 -65.02 -31.74 40.55
N ASP A 264 -65.08 -33.02 40.89
CA ASP A 264 -64.75 -33.47 42.25
C ASP A 264 -63.25 -33.26 42.54
N LYS A 265 -62.92 -32.27 43.37
CA LYS A 265 -61.57 -31.96 43.85
C LYS A 265 -61.26 -32.55 45.24
N SER A 266 -62.01 -33.56 45.70
CA SER A 266 -61.77 -34.23 46.97
C SER A 266 -60.42 -34.99 47.00
N GLU A 267 -59.86 -35.19 48.19
CA GLU A 267 -58.57 -35.87 48.35
C GLU A 267 -58.68 -37.35 47.92
N GLY A 268 -58.03 -37.67 46.79
CA GLY A 268 -58.11 -38.99 46.17
C GLY A 268 -59.12 -39.11 45.03
N SER A 269 -59.75 -38.01 44.58
CA SER A 269 -60.51 -37.98 43.33
C SER A 269 -59.62 -38.22 42.09
N VAL A 270 -60.24 -38.39 40.92
CA VAL A 270 -59.53 -38.54 39.65
C VAL A 270 -58.78 -37.26 39.29
N SER A 271 -59.45 -36.10 39.29
CA SER A 271 -58.83 -34.81 38.95
C SER A 271 -57.72 -34.43 39.94
N ALA A 272 -57.95 -34.55 41.25
CA ALA A 272 -56.94 -34.25 42.26
C ALA A 272 -55.71 -35.16 42.13
N THR A 273 -55.87 -36.39 41.63
CA THR A 273 -54.75 -37.32 41.38
C THR A 273 -54.00 -36.98 40.10
N TRP A 274 -54.69 -36.55 39.03
CA TRP A 274 -54.02 -35.99 37.86
C TRP A 274 -53.30 -34.66 38.14
N GLU A 275 -53.86 -33.79 38.99
CA GLU A 275 -53.17 -32.57 39.44
C GLU A 275 -51.85 -32.92 40.16
N ARG A 276 -51.83 -33.94 41.04
CA ARG A 276 -50.59 -34.41 41.70
C ARG A 276 -49.60 -35.02 40.70
N ILE A 277 -50.04 -35.96 39.85
CA ILE A 277 -49.18 -36.63 38.86
C ILE A 277 -48.54 -35.62 37.91
N THR A 278 -49.34 -34.72 37.32
CA THR A 278 -48.81 -33.76 36.34
C THR A 278 -47.87 -32.72 36.96
N ALA A 279 -48.22 -32.18 38.14
CA ALA A 279 -47.35 -31.25 38.87
C ALA A 279 -46.01 -31.90 39.30
N ASN A 280 -46.04 -33.16 39.74
CA ASN A 280 -44.84 -33.93 40.10
C ASN A 280 -43.90 -34.18 38.92
N HIS A 281 -44.38 -34.01 37.68
CA HIS A 281 -43.64 -34.20 36.43
C HIS A 281 -43.44 -32.91 35.62
N GLY A 282 -43.72 -31.74 36.20
CA GLY A 282 -43.56 -30.45 35.51
C GLY A 282 -44.51 -30.22 34.33
N GLY A 283 -45.52 -31.07 34.16
CA GLY A 283 -46.61 -30.88 33.19
C GLY A 283 -47.85 -30.27 33.83
N LYS A 284 -49.00 -30.43 33.17
CA LYS A 284 -50.25 -29.77 33.57
C LYS A 284 -51.47 -30.68 33.36
N PHE A 285 -52.36 -30.72 34.35
CA PHE A 285 -53.74 -31.19 34.20
C PHE A 285 -54.62 -30.03 33.73
N THR A 286 -55.32 -30.22 32.61
CA THR A 286 -56.14 -29.20 31.95
C THR A 286 -57.52 -29.76 31.64
N PRO A 287 -58.54 -29.54 32.49
CA PRO A 287 -59.92 -29.81 32.12
C PRO A 287 -60.38 -28.79 31.06
N VAL A 288 -61.02 -29.28 30.00
CA VAL A 288 -61.68 -28.44 28.99
C VAL A 288 -62.97 -27.88 29.61
N ALA A 289 -63.08 -26.55 29.64
CA ALA A 289 -64.07 -25.87 30.48
C ALA A 289 -65.54 -26.09 30.06
N THR A 290 -66.41 -26.12 31.07
CA THR A 290 -67.84 -26.49 31.03
C THR A 290 -68.78 -25.35 30.61
N ASP A 291 -68.36 -24.53 29.62
CA ASP A 291 -69.09 -23.32 29.22
C ASP A 291 -69.74 -23.38 27.83
N LYS A 292 -69.46 -24.44 27.03
CA LYS A 292 -70.15 -24.73 25.77
C LYS A 292 -70.14 -26.27 25.51
N PRO A 293 -71.28 -26.89 25.13
CA PRO A 293 -71.48 -28.35 25.08
C PRO A 293 -70.84 -29.05 23.86
N GLN A 294 -69.62 -28.64 23.48
CA GLN A 294 -68.95 -29.13 22.26
C GLN A 294 -67.43 -29.26 22.38
N ASN A 295 -66.81 -29.12 23.57
CA ASN A 295 -65.36 -29.32 23.78
C ASN A 295 -64.41 -28.54 22.82
N LEU A 296 -64.88 -27.47 22.15
CA LEU A 296 -64.21 -26.78 21.03
C LEU A 296 -62.83 -26.18 21.34
N LYS A 297 -62.51 -26.01 22.62
CA LYS A 297 -61.22 -25.50 23.10
C LYS A 297 -60.14 -26.59 23.19
N LEU A 298 -60.45 -27.85 22.90
CA LEU A 298 -59.51 -28.99 23.02
C LEU A 298 -58.22 -28.76 22.22
N SER A 299 -58.33 -28.34 20.96
CA SER A 299 -57.18 -28.06 20.08
C SER A 299 -56.28 -26.95 20.63
N THR A 300 -56.84 -25.90 21.22
CA THR A 300 -56.04 -24.79 21.79
C THR A 300 -55.45 -25.17 23.15
N GLN A 301 -56.15 -25.96 23.98
CA GLN A 301 -55.59 -26.51 25.22
C GLN A 301 -54.46 -27.51 24.98
N VAL A 302 -54.53 -28.30 23.89
CA VAL A 302 -53.43 -29.18 23.46
C VAL A 302 -52.25 -28.34 22.96
N TYR A 303 -52.48 -27.29 22.16
CA TYR A 303 -51.42 -26.35 21.77
C TYR A 303 -50.75 -25.69 22.99
N ASP A 304 -51.54 -25.18 23.95
CA ASP A 304 -51.08 -24.59 25.23
C ASP A 304 -50.32 -25.59 26.12
N THR A 305 -50.54 -26.89 25.93
CA THR A 305 -49.86 -27.95 26.67
C THR A 305 -48.54 -28.37 26.00
N LEU A 306 -48.39 -28.14 24.69
CA LEU A 306 -47.16 -28.44 23.94
C LEU A 306 -46.21 -27.24 23.79
N SER A 307 -46.70 -26.00 23.79
CA SER A 307 -45.87 -24.82 23.58
C SER A 307 -44.72 -24.60 24.60
N PRO A 308 -44.75 -25.10 25.86
CA PRO A 308 -43.57 -25.05 26.75
C PRO A 308 -42.46 -26.07 26.40
N PHE A 309 -42.73 -27.01 25.50
CA PHE A 309 -41.82 -28.09 25.09
C PHE A 309 -41.22 -27.88 23.70
N LEU A 310 -41.52 -26.75 23.08
CA LEU A 310 -41.18 -26.32 21.73
C LEU A 310 -40.72 -24.85 21.79
N ALA A 311 -40.03 -24.34 20.76
CA ALA A 311 -39.69 -22.91 20.69
C ALA A 311 -40.67 -22.12 19.80
N ASN A 312 -41.75 -22.75 19.32
CA ASN A 312 -42.78 -22.11 18.51
C ASN A 312 -43.74 -21.28 19.37
N HIS A 313 -43.22 -20.21 19.95
CA HIS A 313 -43.96 -19.22 20.74
C HIS A 313 -44.96 -18.43 19.86
N LEU A 314 -46.09 -19.05 19.51
CA LEU A 314 -47.21 -18.34 18.91
C LEU A 314 -47.93 -17.54 20.01
N GLU A 315 -47.69 -16.23 20.03
CA GLU A 315 -48.37 -15.29 20.92
C GLU A 315 -49.86 -15.22 20.61
N ARG A 316 -50.66 -14.90 21.63
CA ARG A 316 -52.12 -14.77 21.48
C ARG A 316 -52.50 -13.40 20.91
N TRP A 317 -53.11 -13.39 19.73
CA TRP A 317 -53.63 -12.20 19.08
C TRP A 317 -55.13 -12.07 19.36
N GLU A 318 -55.56 -10.93 19.87
CA GLU A 318 -56.97 -10.61 20.04
C GLU A 318 -57.61 -10.24 18.68
N CYS A 319 -58.50 -11.12 18.19
CA CYS A 319 -59.26 -10.91 16.95
C CYS A 319 -59.91 -9.51 16.90
N GLY A 320 -59.92 -8.89 15.71
CA GLY A 320 -60.44 -7.54 15.50
C GLY A 320 -59.50 -6.40 15.93
N LYS A 321 -58.43 -6.67 16.70
CA LYS A 321 -57.32 -5.69 16.87
C LYS A 321 -56.32 -5.82 15.73
N PRO A 322 -55.69 -4.71 15.28
CA PRO A 322 -54.66 -4.78 14.25
C PRO A 322 -53.35 -5.37 14.80
N LEU A 323 -52.84 -6.40 14.14
CA LEU A 323 -51.44 -6.81 14.24
C LEU A 323 -50.63 -5.94 13.29
N TRP A 324 -49.64 -5.22 13.81
CA TRP A 324 -48.72 -4.41 13.01
C TRP A 324 -47.44 -5.20 12.76
N VAL A 325 -47.18 -5.50 11.49
CA VAL A 325 -45.97 -6.20 11.05
C VAL A 325 -44.99 -5.16 10.53
N ASN A 326 -43.89 -4.98 11.26
CA ASN A 326 -42.83 -4.07 10.87
C ASN A 326 -41.99 -4.69 9.73
N PRO A 327 -41.36 -3.88 8.86
CA PRO A 327 -40.44 -4.41 7.86
C PRO A 327 -39.27 -5.12 8.52
N TYR A 328 -38.85 -6.28 8.01
CA TYR A 328 -37.65 -7.03 8.43
C TYR A 328 -37.68 -7.64 9.86
N ASP A 329 -38.42 -7.07 10.80
CA ASP A 329 -38.72 -7.63 12.14
C ASP A 329 -39.54 -8.95 12.07
N SER A 330 -40.13 -9.22 10.91
CA SER A 330 -40.71 -10.51 10.55
C SER A 330 -40.20 -10.93 9.17
N SER A 331 -39.20 -11.81 9.14
CA SER A 331 -38.82 -12.51 7.90
C SER A 331 -39.78 -13.65 7.58
N LEU A 332 -40.42 -14.20 8.62
CA LEU A 332 -41.50 -15.18 8.61
C LEU A 332 -42.67 -14.61 9.43
N LEU A 333 -43.90 -14.88 9.01
CA LEU A 333 -45.10 -14.74 9.84
C LEU A 333 -46.00 -15.97 9.68
N ILE A 334 -46.33 -16.61 10.78
CA ILE A 334 -47.36 -17.65 10.87
C ILE A 334 -48.54 -17.06 11.64
N ILE A 335 -49.75 -17.18 11.10
CA ILE A 335 -51.00 -16.92 11.81
C ILE A 335 -51.80 -18.22 11.85
N GLN A 336 -52.17 -18.65 13.05
CA GLN A 336 -53.01 -19.82 13.27
C GLN A 336 -54.31 -19.40 13.96
N VAL A 337 -55.43 -19.89 13.45
CA VAL A 337 -56.78 -19.58 13.91
C VAL A 337 -57.47 -20.89 14.27
N TRP A 338 -58.15 -20.94 15.41
CA TRP A 338 -59.02 -22.04 15.81
C TRP A 338 -60.42 -21.53 16.10
N ARG A 339 -61.44 -22.14 15.50
CA ARG A 339 -62.84 -21.87 15.79
C ARG A 339 -63.21 -22.52 17.13
N ILE A 340 -63.46 -21.71 18.15
CA ILE A 340 -63.84 -22.12 19.52
C ILE A 340 -65.32 -21.82 19.84
N GLY A 341 -66.11 -21.44 18.83
CA GLY A 341 -67.54 -21.16 18.94
C GLY A 341 -68.18 -20.81 17.59
N ALA A 342 -69.39 -20.26 17.64
CA ALA A 342 -70.15 -19.73 16.51
C ALA A 342 -71.30 -18.84 17.00
N SER A 343 -71.91 -18.05 16.11
CA SER A 343 -73.17 -17.36 16.40
C SER A 343 -74.31 -18.35 16.60
N ALA A 344 -75.34 -17.96 17.37
CA ALA A 344 -76.53 -18.78 17.59
C ALA A 344 -77.23 -19.12 16.26
N GLY A 345 -77.27 -20.41 15.92
CA GLY A 345 -77.84 -20.93 14.66
C GLY A 345 -76.80 -21.41 13.64
N HIS A 346 -75.51 -21.18 13.89
CA HIS A 346 -74.40 -21.64 13.06
C HIS A 346 -73.58 -22.71 13.78
N LEU A 347 -72.91 -23.58 13.02
CA LEU A 347 -71.89 -24.49 13.53
C LEU A 347 -70.51 -23.80 13.51
N PRO A 348 -69.56 -24.22 14.36
CA PRO A 348 -68.20 -23.68 14.34
C PRO A 348 -67.52 -23.76 12.96
N HIS A 349 -67.76 -24.80 12.16
CA HIS A 349 -67.24 -24.91 10.79
C HIS A 349 -67.84 -23.90 9.79
N ASP A 350 -69.02 -23.33 10.08
CA ASP A 350 -69.66 -22.30 9.22
C ASP A 350 -68.99 -20.92 9.38
N VAL A 351 -68.34 -20.69 10.52
CA VAL A 351 -67.67 -19.43 10.85
C VAL A 351 -66.54 -19.18 9.86
N LYS A 352 -66.61 -18.09 9.08
CA LYS A 352 -65.59 -17.77 8.08
C LYS A 352 -64.55 -16.83 8.64
N VAL A 353 -63.29 -17.20 8.47
CA VAL A 353 -62.13 -16.37 8.80
C VAL A 353 -61.72 -15.58 7.56
N LYS A 354 -61.49 -14.27 7.72
CA LYS A 354 -60.93 -13.41 6.68
C LYS A 354 -59.72 -12.67 7.24
N LEU A 355 -58.56 -12.91 6.66
CA LEU A 355 -57.33 -12.20 7.01
C LEU A 355 -57.18 -11.01 6.07
N ARG A 356 -57.37 -9.80 6.59
CA ARG A 356 -57.19 -8.55 5.86
C ARG A 356 -55.81 -7.98 6.14
N HIS A 357 -55.01 -7.79 5.09
CA HIS A 357 -53.81 -6.97 5.09
C HIS A 357 -54.13 -5.57 4.52
N THR A 358 -53.52 -4.55 5.10
CA THR A 358 -53.50 -3.17 4.60
C THR A 358 -52.05 -2.71 4.60
N GLY A 359 -51.50 -2.50 3.40
CA GLY A 359 -50.11 -2.13 3.13
C GLY A 359 -50.00 -0.97 2.15
N PHE A 360 -48.78 -0.63 1.77
CA PHE A 360 -48.48 0.48 0.85
C PHE A 360 -49.00 0.24 -0.58
N ASP A 361 -49.25 -1.02 -0.93
CA ASP A 361 -49.85 -1.48 -2.18
C ASP A 361 -51.39 -1.48 -2.14
N GLY A 362 -52.01 -1.29 -0.97
CA GLY A 362 -53.45 -1.14 -0.80
C GLY A 362 -54.03 -2.06 0.27
N ILE A 363 -55.22 -2.62 -0.01
CA ILE A 363 -55.91 -3.57 0.88
C ILE A 363 -56.04 -4.90 0.14
N THR A 364 -55.58 -5.97 0.77
CA THR A 364 -55.70 -7.35 0.29
C THR A 364 -56.44 -8.17 1.35
N VAL A 365 -57.46 -8.94 0.95
CA VAL A 365 -58.29 -9.74 1.87
C VAL A 365 -58.23 -11.19 1.43
N PHE A 366 -57.75 -12.05 2.31
CA PHE A 366 -57.66 -13.49 2.11
C PHE A 366 -58.88 -14.20 2.72
N GLU A 367 -59.60 -14.96 1.89
CA GLU A 367 -60.68 -15.87 2.31
C GLU A 367 -60.29 -17.28 1.83
N GLY A 368 -60.22 -18.26 2.74
CA GLY A 368 -59.73 -19.60 2.41
C GLY A 368 -58.30 -19.62 1.84
N GLY A 369 -57.41 -18.78 2.36
CA GLY A 369 -56.03 -18.62 1.88
C GLY A 369 -55.86 -17.89 0.54
N SER A 370 -56.94 -17.65 -0.21
CA SER A 370 -56.90 -17.01 -1.53
C SER A 370 -57.23 -15.51 -1.44
N PRO A 371 -56.53 -14.61 -2.16
CA PRO A 371 -56.90 -13.21 -2.21
C PRO A 371 -58.21 -13.02 -2.97
N THR A 372 -59.13 -12.27 -2.38
CA THR A 372 -60.45 -11.93 -2.97
C THR A 372 -60.36 -10.81 -4.02
N ASN A 373 -59.26 -10.07 -4.03
CA ASN A 373 -58.86 -9.06 -5.01
C ASN A 373 -57.82 -9.63 -6.00
N GLN A 374 -57.70 -9.03 -7.20
CA GLN A 374 -56.79 -9.52 -8.25
C GLN A 374 -55.29 -9.26 -7.99
N ASN A 375 -54.89 -8.84 -6.78
CA ASN A 375 -53.51 -8.52 -6.43
C ASN A 375 -52.71 -9.79 -6.09
N GLN A 376 -52.40 -10.60 -7.11
CA GLN A 376 -51.78 -11.93 -6.97
C GLN A 376 -50.31 -11.91 -6.51
N SER A 377 -49.70 -10.72 -6.33
CA SER A 377 -48.31 -10.54 -5.91
C SER A 377 -48.04 -10.91 -4.45
N PHE A 378 -49.06 -10.87 -3.58
CA PHE A 378 -48.96 -11.22 -2.17
C PHE A 378 -50.03 -12.22 -1.77
N VAL A 379 -49.59 -13.42 -1.39
CA VAL A 379 -50.43 -14.53 -0.90
C VAL A 379 -49.71 -15.26 0.23
N PRO A 380 -50.44 -15.95 1.14
CA PRO A 380 -49.82 -16.94 2.02
C PRO A 380 -49.06 -17.96 1.18
N ARG A 381 -47.78 -18.19 1.49
CA ARG A 381 -46.95 -19.15 0.74
C ARG A 381 -47.26 -20.59 1.11
N ASP A 382 -47.77 -20.81 2.32
CA ASP A 382 -48.52 -22.00 2.67
C ASP A 382 -49.84 -21.59 3.36
N TYR A 383 -50.89 -22.36 3.09
CA TYR A 383 -52.19 -22.24 3.72
C TYR A 383 -52.81 -23.62 3.87
N SER A 384 -53.33 -23.90 5.06
CA SER A 384 -54.10 -25.12 5.32
C SER A 384 -55.28 -24.86 6.26
N ALA A 385 -56.49 -25.15 5.80
CA ALA A 385 -57.61 -25.47 6.70
C ALA A 385 -57.56 -26.95 7.07
N THR A 386 -57.85 -27.29 8.32
CA THR A 386 -58.01 -28.67 8.79
C THR A 386 -58.92 -28.66 10.03
N GLY A 387 -60.09 -29.28 9.91
CA GLY A 387 -61.09 -29.28 10.97
C GLY A 387 -61.59 -27.87 11.32
N LEU A 388 -61.50 -27.51 12.59
CA LEU A 388 -61.77 -26.17 13.12
C LEU A 388 -60.59 -25.18 12.99
N SER A 389 -59.43 -25.60 12.51
CA SER A 389 -58.23 -24.75 12.40
C SER A 389 -57.95 -24.26 10.98
N GLU A 390 -57.43 -23.04 10.87
CA GLU A 390 -56.76 -22.49 9.70
C GLU A 390 -55.35 -22.03 10.05
N ARG A 391 -54.40 -22.26 9.13
CA ARG A 391 -53.02 -21.78 9.21
C ARG A 391 -52.69 -20.99 7.96
N TYR A 392 -52.09 -19.82 8.15
CA TYR A 392 -51.52 -18.97 7.11
C TYR A 392 -50.02 -18.80 7.38
N VAL A 393 -49.18 -19.02 6.38
CA VAL A 393 -47.71 -18.84 6.48
C VAL A 393 -47.23 -17.89 5.40
N PHE A 394 -46.58 -16.81 5.81
CA PHE A 394 -45.98 -15.81 4.93
C PHE A 394 -44.46 -15.83 5.11
N TYR A 395 -43.72 -16.04 4.01
CA TYR A 395 -42.29 -15.70 3.95
C TYR A 395 -42.18 -14.29 3.39
N ASN A 396 -41.35 -13.44 4.00
CA ASN A 396 -41.31 -12.00 3.76
C ASN A 396 -42.71 -11.35 3.78
N PRO A 397 -43.46 -11.43 4.90
CA PRO A 397 -44.77 -10.79 5.03
C PRO A 397 -44.69 -9.30 4.67
N LEU A 398 -45.63 -8.82 3.85
CA LEU A 398 -45.66 -7.39 3.51
C LEU A 398 -45.83 -6.54 4.78
N PRO A 399 -45.02 -5.48 4.98
CA PRO A 399 -45.19 -4.61 6.13
C PRO A 399 -46.56 -3.92 6.11
N GLY A 400 -47.07 -3.58 7.29
CA GLY A 400 -48.38 -2.95 7.42
C GLY A 400 -49.25 -3.58 8.49
N LYS A 401 -50.55 -3.47 8.29
CA LYS A 401 -51.59 -3.79 9.25
C LYS A 401 -52.35 -5.05 8.83
N TYR A 402 -52.38 -6.04 9.70
CA TYR A 402 -53.13 -7.28 9.55
C TYR A 402 -54.32 -7.27 10.52
N GLU A 403 -55.49 -7.70 10.07
CA GLU A 403 -56.73 -7.81 10.84
C GLU A 403 -57.37 -9.17 10.57
N ILE A 404 -57.62 -9.99 11.59
CA ILE A 404 -58.59 -11.09 11.49
C ILE A 404 -59.99 -10.50 11.63
N GLN A 405 -60.81 -10.77 10.62
CA GLN A 405 -62.25 -10.50 10.57
C GLN A 405 -63.00 -11.83 10.49
N VAL A 406 -64.24 -11.84 11.00
CA VAL A 406 -65.06 -13.05 11.13
C VAL A 406 -66.45 -12.78 10.56
N GLU A 407 -66.94 -13.65 9.68
CA GLU A 407 -68.36 -13.69 9.27
C GLU A 407 -69.06 -14.87 9.96
N ASP A 408 -70.36 -14.72 10.21
CA ASP A 408 -71.24 -15.72 10.85
C ASP A 408 -70.82 -16.14 12.30
N GLY A 409 -69.82 -15.47 12.88
CA GLY A 409 -69.34 -15.62 14.25
C GLY A 409 -68.97 -14.28 14.90
N SER A 410 -68.45 -14.32 16.13
CA SER A 410 -67.87 -13.16 16.81
C SER A 410 -66.37 -13.38 17.08
N CYS A 411 -65.60 -12.32 17.35
CA CYS A 411 -64.17 -12.48 17.68
C CYS A 411 -63.90 -13.38 18.91
N PRO A 412 -64.74 -13.39 19.98
CA PRO A 412 -64.66 -14.40 21.04
C PRO A 412 -64.91 -15.86 20.62
N ASP A 413 -65.40 -16.13 19.41
CA ASP A 413 -65.59 -17.47 18.87
C ASP A 413 -64.37 -17.99 18.09
N VAL A 414 -63.28 -17.21 18.00
CA VAL A 414 -61.98 -17.67 17.48
C VAL A 414 -60.86 -17.43 18.50
N ASP A 415 -59.94 -18.40 18.62
CA ASP A 415 -58.62 -18.16 19.17
C ASP A 415 -57.67 -17.86 18.00
N VAL A 416 -57.02 -16.71 18.02
CA VAL A 416 -56.01 -16.35 17.02
C VAL A 416 -54.66 -16.31 17.71
N ARG A 417 -53.65 -16.92 17.09
CA ARG A 417 -52.26 -16.83 17.53
C ARG A 417 -51.36 -16.51 16.35
N TYR A 418 -50.25 -15.86 16.61
CA TYR A 418 -49.27 -15.50 15.60
C TYR A 418 -47.86 -15.69 16.13
N GLY A 419 -46.93 -16.03 15.25
CA GLY A 419 -45.50 -16.08 15.57
C GLY A 419 -44.70 -15.64 14.37
N HIS A 420 -43.58 -14.98 14.62
CA HIS A 420 -42.66 -14.52 13.61
C HIS A 420 -41.24 -15.00 13.94
N ASP A 421 -40.39 -15.08 12.92
CA ASP A 421 -38.94 -15.06 13.11
C ASP A 421 -38.40 -13.79 12.45
N LYS A 422 -37.37 -13.20 13.05
CA LYS A 422 -36.78 -11.93 12.61
C LYS A 422 -35.94 -12.12 11.34
N VAL A 423 -35.43 -11.02 10.79
CA VAL A 423 -34.25 -11.08 9.92
C VAL A 423 -33.04 -11.49 10.76
N GLN A 424 -32.32 -12.51 10.30
CA GLN A 424 -31.16 -13.06 11.00
C GLN A 424 -29.89 -12.34 10.55
N LEU A 425 -29.09 -11.86 11.51
CA LEU A 425 -27.80 -11.24 11.27
C LEU A 425 -26.70 -12.29 11.25
N GLN A 426 -25.82 -12.22 10.25
CA GLN A 426 -24.50 -12.85 10.28
C GLN A 426 -23.43 -11.77 10.24
N VAL A 427 -22.57 -11.71 11.24
CA VAL A 427 -21.34 -10.93 11.17
C VAL A 427 -20.37 -11.62 10.20
N LEU A 428 -19.76 -10.86 9.29
CA LEU A 428 -18.69 -11.34 8.39
C LEU A 428 -17.33 -10.81 8.82
N GLU A 429 -17.22 -9.50 9.11
CA GLU A 429 -15.99 -8.85 9.57
C GLU A 429 -16.33 -7.78 10.64
N PRO A 430 -15.64 -7.73 11.80
CA PRO A 430 -14.72 -8.74 12.31
C PRO A 430 -15.46 -10.06 12.59
N ALA A 431 -14.95 -11.18 12.08
CA ALA A 431 -15.62 -12.47 12.02
C ALA A 431 -15.92 -13.09 13.40
N SER A 432 -15.21 -12.69 14.46
CA SER A 432 -15.43 -13.24 15.79
C SER A 432 -16.56 -12.54 16.56
N ALA A 433 -17.74 -13.18 16.62
CA ALA A 433 -18.70 -12.90 17.70
C ALA A 433 -18.13 -13.25 19.10
N ASN A 434 -17.14 -14.15 19.15
CA ASN A 434 -16.54 -14.69 20.38
C ASN A 434 -15.18 -14.03 20.77
N GLY A 435 -14.87 -12.83 20.27
CA GLY A 435 -13.69 -12.05 20.71
C GLY A 435 -12.31 -12.65 20.38
N SER A 436 -12.20 -13.53 19.39
CA SER A 436 -10.91 -14.06 18.91
C SER A 436 -10.17 -13.14 17.94
N ASP A 437 -10.87 -12.16 17.36
CA ASP A 437 -10.29 -11.21 16.41
C ASP A 437 -9.54 -10.12 17.16
N VAL A 438 -8.23 -10.10 16.94
CA VAL A 438 -7.32 -9.07 17.41
C VAL A 438 -7.10 -8.08 16.28
N LEU A 439 -7.40 -6.81 16.51
CA LEU A 439 -7.06 -5.70 15.62
C LEU A 439 -5.86 -4.92 16.18
N PRO A 440 -5.00 -4.31 15.34
CA PRO A 440 -3.96 -3.42 15.81
C PRO A 440 -4.54 -2.12 16.38
N ALA A 441 -3.83 -1.46 17.29
CA ALA A 441 -4.15 -0.10 17.72
C ALA A 441 -3.75 0.92 16.64
N VAL A 442 -4.66 1.85 16.32
CA VAL A 442 -4.59 2.77 15.17
C VAL A 442 -4.87 4.20 15.67
N LEU A 443 -3.79 4.87 16.11
CA LEU A 443 -3.80 6.15 16.82
C LEU A 443 -4.08 7.40 15.96
N ASP A 444 -3.52 7.49 14.74
CA ASP A 444 -3.44 8.75 13.96
C ASP A 444 -3.49 8.56 12.43
N THR A 445 -4.61 8.90 11.78
CA THR A 445 -4.64 9.10 10.32
C THR A 445 -3.73 10.26 9.92
N PRO A 446 -2.93 10.17 8.84
CA PRO A 446 -3.10 9.28 7.68
C PRO A 446 -2.09 8.11 7.61
N HIS A 447 -1.30 7.83 8.65
CA HIS A 447 -0.11 6.99 8.56
C HIS A 447 -0.37 5.48 8.66
N TYR A 448 -1.37 4.99 7.93
CA TYR A 448 -1.71 3.56 7.80
C TYR A 448 -2.15 3.25 6.37
N ASP A 449 -1.83 2.07 5.88
CA ASP A 449 -2.40 1.53 4.65
C ASP A 449 -3.89 1.24 4.88
N THR A 450 -4.76 2.00 4.22
CA THR A 450 -6.21 1.86 4.33
C THR A 450 -6.72 0.54 3.77
N SER A 451 -5.95 -0.17 2.93
CA SER A 451 -6.31 -1.52 2.47
C SER A 451 -6.12 -2.61 3.53
N LEU A 452 -5.44 -2.30 4.64
CA LEU A 452 -5.19 -3.24 5.75
C LEU A 452 -6.13 -3.05 6.95
N LEU A 453 -6.89 -1.95 7.01
CA LEU A 453 -7.92 -1.77 8.02
C LEU A 453 -9.20 -2.49 7.57
N PRO A 454 -9.84 -3.32 8.42
CA PRO A 454 -11.14 -3.87 8.10
C PRO A 454 -12.22 -2.78 8.10
N GLN A 455 -13.30 -3.06 7.38
CA GLN A 455 -14.60 -2.39 7.54
C GLN A 455 -15.51 -3.33 8.35
N PHE A 456 -16.54 -2.80 9.01
CA PHE A 456 -17.61 -3.67 9.49
C PHE A 456 -18.35 -4.23 8.29
N ARG A 457 -18.42 -5.56 8.18
CA ARG A 457 -19.18 -6.25 7.14
C ARG A 457 -20.17 -7.20 7.81
N VAL A 458 -21.44 -7.06 7.47
CA VAL A 458 -22.50 -7.94 7.98
C VAL A 458 -23.41 -8.39 6.85
N LYS A 459 -24.06 -9.53 7.02
CA LYS A 459 -25.01 -10.09 6.08
C LYS A 459 -26.34 -10.34 6.76
N LEU A 460 -27.41 -9.81 6.18
CA LEU A 460 -28.77 -10.03 6.65
C LEU A 460 -29.43 -11.14 5.85
N PHE A 461 -30.14 -12.02 6.55
CA PHE A 461 -30.87 -13.16 5.99
C PHE A 461 -32.35 -13.10 6.35
N MET A 462 -33.18 -13.57 5.44
CA MET A 462 -34.63 -13.66 5.60
C MET A 462 -35.12 -15.05 5.20
N HIS A 463 -36.29 -15.45 5.69
CA HIS A 463 -36.98 -16.62 5.15
C HIS A 463 -37.42 -16.38 3.71
N GLY A 464 -36.87 -17.19 2.82
CA GLY A 464 -37.25 -17.29 1.42
C GLY A 464 -38.03 -18.54 1.11
N ASP A 465 -38.17 -18.82 -0.18
CA ASP A 465 -38.84 -20.00 -0.71
C ASP A 465 -38.41 -21.31 -0.03
N GLU A 466 -39.38 -22.19 0.19
CA GLU A 466 -39.24 -23.46 0.90
C GLU A 466 -38.78 -23.37 2.36
N GLY A 467 -38.78 -22.19 2.98
CA GLY A 467 -38.25 -22.01 4.33
C GLY A 467 -36.72 -22.14 4.38
N LYS A 468 -36.03 -21.64 3.36
CA LYS A 468 -34.56 -21.50 3.36
C LYS A 468 -34.18 -20.08 3.72
N LEU A 469 -33.06 -19.91 4.42
CA LEU A 469 -32.48 -18.58 4.62
C LEU A 469 -31.90 -18.09 3.29
N MET A 470 -32.44 -16.99 2.78
CA MET A 470 -31.92 -16.26 1.62
C MET A 470 -31.38 -14.90 2.07
N PRO A 471 -30.46 -14.27 1.33
CA PRO A 471 -30.01 -12.93 1.68
C PRO A 471 -31.14 -11.91 1.59
N LEU A 472 -31.11 -10.90 2.46
CA LEU A 472 -32.16 -9.90 2.57
C LEU A 472 -32.39 -9.14 1.26
N VAL A 473 -33.65 -9.15 0.80
CA VAL A 473 -34.15 -8.27 -0.28
C VAL A 473 -34.90 -7.11 0.36
N GLU A 474 -34.28 -5.94 0.31
CA GLU A 474 -34.81 -4.68 0.81
C GLU A 474 -36.03 -4.22 0.01
N ASN A 475 -37.09 -3.78 0.70
CA ASN A 475 -38.28 -3.18 0.13
C ASN A 475 -38.07 -1.66 -0.02
N PRO A 476 -38.14 -1.09 -1.25
CA PRO A 476 -37.94 0.35 -1.48
C PRO A 476 -38.89 1.29 -0.74
N ALA A 477 -40.06 0.81 -0.28
CA ALA A 477 -40.97 1.60 0.56
C ALA A 477 -40.48 1.74 2.02
N PHE A 478 -39.54 0.89 2.44
CA PHE A 478 -39.01 0.78 3.80
C PHE A 478 -37.49 0.61 3.76
N PRO A 479 -36.72 1.66 3.39
CA PRO A 479 -35.27 1.58 3.35
C PRO A 479 -34.70 1.20 4.73
N LEU A 480 -33.61 0.44 4.75
CA LEU A 480 -32.98 -0.04 5.98
C LEU A 480 -31.76 0.82 6.33
N ALA A 481 -31.88 1.63 7.38
CA ALA A 481 -30.77 2.38 7.96
C ALA A 481 -30.06 1.49 9.00
N LEU A 482 -28.94 0.88 8.58
CA LEU A 482 -28.16 -0.05 9.37
C LEU A 482 -26.86 0.61 9.87
N ASN A 483 -26.60 0.55 11.17
CA ASN A 483 -25.45 1.16 11.81
C ASN A 483 -24.71 0.15 12.68
N VAL A 484 -23.41 0.35 12.86
CA VAL A 484 -22.63 -0.30 13.93
C VAL A 484 -22.23 0.73 14.97
N VAL A 485 -22.63 0.50 16.22
CA VAL A 485 -22.32 1.36 17.36
C VAL A 485 -21.21 0.71 18.17
N VAL A 486 -19.99 1.25 18.05
CA VAL A 486 -18.80 0.76 18.76
C VAL A 486 -18.58 1.57 20.03
N THR A 487 -18.48 0.87 21.15
CA THR A 487 -18.07 1.40 22.46
C THR A 487 -16.61 1.03 22.71
N GLN A 488 -15.76 2.04 22.80
CA GLN A 488 -14.31 1.90 23.01
C GLN A 488 -13.97 1.56 24.47
N PRO A 489 -12.74 1.10 24.79
CA PRO A 489 -12.29 0.81 26.16
C PRO A 489 -12.38 2.00 27.13
N ASP A 490 -12.37 3.23 26.63
CA ASP A 490 -12.56 4.46 27.43
C ASP A 490 -14.03 4.91 27.56
N ASN A 491 -14.97 4.12 27.01
CA ASN A 491 -16.41 4.36 26.90
C ASN A 491 -16.84 5.42 25.87
N GLN A 492 -15.96 5.92 25.00
CA GLN A 492 -16.40 6.70 23.85
C GLN A 492 -17.23 5.82 22.89
N LYS A 493 -18.31 6.38 22.32
CA LYS A 493 -19.11 5.71 21.28
C LYS A 493 -18.84 6.30 19.91
N VAL A 494 -18.63 5.45 18.91
CA VAL A 494 -18.46 5.81 17.49
C VAL A 494 -19.47 5.02 16.67
N VAL A 495 -20.17 5.71 15.75
CA VAL A 495 -21.20 5.10 14.90
C VAL A 495 -20.67 4.99 13.47
N TYR A 496 -20.75 3.79 12.91
CA TYR A 496 -20.34 3.47 11.55
C TYR A 496 -21.59 3.16 10.72
N PRO A 497 -22.04 4.06 9.82
CA PRO A 497 -23.18 3.78 8.95
C PRO A 497 -22.77 2.72 7.92
N LEU A 498 -23.60 1.68 7.77
CA LEU A 498 -23.39 0.62 6.79
C LEU A 498 -24.17 0.91 5.50
N VAL A 499 -23.53 0.70 4.35
CA VAL A 499 -24.15 0.75 3.03
C VAL A 499 -24.20 -0.64 2.42
N ARG A 500 -25.29 -0.92 1.70
CA ARG A 500 -25.45 -2.17 0.94
C ARG A 500 -24.46 -2.21 -0.23
N THR A 501 -23.76 -3.33 -0.42
CA THR A 501 -22.71 -3.47 -1.45
C THR A 501 -23.23 -3.61 -2.88
N GLY A 502 -24.51 -3.97 -3.05
CA GLY A 502 -25.20 -3.96 -4.35
C GLY A 502 -25.93 -5.26 -4.66
N GLU A 503 -25.74 -5.76 -5.88
CA GLU A 503 -26.26 -7.05 -6.36
C GLU A 503 -25.22 -8.17 -6.39
N GLU A 504 -23.92 -7.85 -6.38
CA GLU A 504 -22.82 -8.83 -6.41
C GLU A 504 -22.69 -9.61 -5.10
N GLU A 505 -22.86 -8.94 -3.96
CA GLU A 505 -22.97 -9.54 -2.63
C GLU A 505 -24.37 -9.27 -2.04
N PRO A 506 -25.43 -9.98 -2.47
CA PRO A 506 -26.78 -9.71 -2.01
C PRO A 506 -26.91 -9.92 -0.50
N GLY A 507 -27.67 -9.03 0.15
CA GLY A 507 -27.89 -8.98 1.60
C GLY A 507 -26.68 -8.51 2.43
N VAL A 508 -25.55 -8.13 1.83
CA VAL A 508 -24.36 -7.66 2.53
C VAL A 508 -24.35 -6.14 2.67
N PHE A 509 -23.95 -5.67 3.85
CA PHE A 509 -23.82 -4.27 4.24
C PHE A 509 -22.42 -4.03 4.82
N VAL A 510 -21.78 -2.92 4.44
CA VAL A 510 -20.38 -2.61 4.76
C VAL A 510 -20.25 -1.15 5.23
N SER A 511 -19.42 -0.88 6.25
CA SER A 511 -19.26 0.47 6.80
C SER A 511 -18.59 1.42 5.81
N GLN A 512 -19.10 2.66 5.72
CA GLN A 512 -18.47 3.70 4.88
C GLN A 512 -17.04 4.03 5.34
N ASP A 513 -16.83 4.07 6.66
CA ASP A 513 -15.53 4.24 7.32
C ASP A 513 -14.87 2.89 7.65
N TYR A 514 -13.54 2.88 7.68
CA TYR A 514 -12.73 1.80 8.26
C TYR A 514 -12.79 1.80 9.80
N ILE A 515 -12.67 0.63 10.43
CA ILE A 515 -12.71 0.49 11.89
C ILE A 515 -11.52 1.26 12.52
N ARG A 516 -11.82 2.17 13.45
CA ARG A 516 -10.82 3.00 14.16
C ARG A 516 -10.61 2.49 15.57
N THR A 517 -9.36 2.21 15.93
CA THR A 517 -8.95 1.52 17.16
C THR A 517 -7.88 2.30 17.96
N PRO A 518 -8.14 3.56 18.37
CA PRO A 518 -7.10 4.44 18.91
C PRO A 518 -6.58 4.09 20.31
N VAL A 519 -7.16 3.10 21.01
CA VAL A 519 -6.78 2.68 22.37
C VAL A 519 -6.68 1.16 22.39
N GLU A 520 -5.76 0.58 23.18
CA GLU A 520 -5.75 -0.87 23.40
C GLU A 520 -6.84 -1.31 24.40
N GLY A 521 -7.32 -2.55 24.27
CA GLY A 521 -8.36 -3.11 25.16
C GLY A 521 -9.41 -3.94 24.43
N ILE A 522 -10.55 -4.18 25.08
CA ILE A 522 -11.70 -4.86 24.46
C ILE A 522 -12.70 -3.80 24.00
N TYR A 523 -13.07 -3.87 22.71
CA TYR A 523 -14.09 -3.03 22.12
C TYR A 523 -15.41 -3.81 22.11
N HIS A 524 -16.47 -3.20 22.62
CA HIS A 524 -17.83 -3.74 22.56
C HIS A 524 -18.59 -3.07 21.42
N TRP A 525 -19.43 -3.81 20.68
CA TRP A 525 -20.20 -3.23 19.59
C TRP A 525 -21.58 -3.86 19.42
N THR A 526 -22.49 -3.06 18.87
CA THR A 526 -23.89 -3.41 18.59
C THR A 526 -24.18 -3.16 17.11
N VAL A 527 -24.97 -4.02 16.47
CA VAL A 527 -25.52 -3.76 15.13
C VAL A 527 -26.98 -3.31 15.28
N GLU A 528 -27.27 -2.08 14.87
CA GLU A 528 -28.59 -1.44 15.00
C GLU A 528 -29.18 -1.18 13.61
N GLY A 529 -30.20 -1.96 13.23
CA GLY A 529 -30.96 -1.79 11.99
C GLY A 529 -32.29 -1.13 12.26
N THR A 530 -32.57 -0.01 11.58
CA THR A 530 -33.81 0.77 11.75
C THR A 530 -34.51 1.07 10.42
N THR A 531 -35.84 1.20 10.45
CA THR A 531 -36.64 1.54 9.26
C THR A 531 -37.87 2.38 9.61
N ILE A 532 -38.58 2.88 8.60
CA ILE A 532 -39.78 3.71 8.77
C ILE A 532 -40.93 2.86 9.32
N ASP A 533 -41.61 3.36 10.35
CA ASP A 533 -42.77 2.71 10.94
C ASP A 533 -43.92 2.54 9.91
N PRO A 534 -44.51 1.35 9.75
CA PRO A 534 -45.61 1.13 8.81
C PRO A 534 -46.83 2.02 9.09
N ARG A 535 -47.07 2.45 10.33
CA ARG A 535 -48.16 3.38 10.70
C ARG A 535 -47.95 4.76 10.07
N VAL A 536 -46.70 5.23 10.00
CA VAL A 536 -46.33 6.50 9.36
C VAL A 536 -46.41 6.37 7.84
N ALA A 537 -45.91 5.27 7.28
CA ALA A 537 -46.00 5.00 5.84
C ALA A 537 -47.47 4.94 5.33
N LEU A 538 -48.39 4.41 6.16
CA LEU A 538 -49.83 4.35 5.85
C LEU A 538 -50.62 5.60 6.28
N LYS A 539 -49.99 6.58 6.93
CA LYS A 539 -50.63 7.81 7.47
C LYS A 539 -51.70 7.54 8.53
N GLU A 540 -51.53 6.47 9.29
CA GLU A 540 -52.28 6.15 10.52
C GLU A 540 -51.64 6.83 11.75
N ALA A 541 -50.42 7.36 11.62
CA ALA A 541 -49.76 8.28 12.55
C ALA A 541 -48.92 9.32 11.78
N ASP A 542 -48.82 10.55 12.28
CA ASP A 542 -48.05 11.63 11.63
C ASP A 542 -46.55 11.60 11.97
N ASP A 543 -46.19 11.19 13.19
CA ASP A 543 -44.82 11.15 13.70
C ASP A 543 -44.66 10.00 14.71
N LEU A 544 -43.77 9.05 14.40
CA LEU A 544 -43.34 7.95 15.27
C LEU A 544 -41.84 7.71 15.01
N PRO A 545 -41.08 7.29 16.03
CA PRO A 545 -39.67 6.96 15.85
C PRO A 545 -39.50 5.79 14.86
N PRO A 546 -38.36 5.70 14.15
CA PRO A 546 -38.00 4.52 13.37
C PRO A 546 -38.08 3.25 14.23
N VAL A 547 -38.56 2.16 13.63
CA VAL A 547 -38.63 0.86 14.29
C VAL A 547 -37.26 0.19 14.20
N THR A 548 -36.75 -0.34 15.32
CA THR A 548 -35.58 -1.24 15.35
C THR A 548 -36.01 -2.63 14.90
N VAL A 549 -35.33 -3.16 13.89
CA VAL A 549 -35.72 -4.39 13.16
C VAL A 549 -34.61 -5.44 13.14
N VAL A 550 -33.38 -5.03 13.42
CA VAL A 550 -32.21 -5.87 13.72
C VAL A 550 -31.50 -5.22 14.90
N GLU A 551 -31.24 -5.99 15.95
CA GLU A 551 -30.47 -5.56 17.11
C GLU A 551 -29.65 -6.76 17.59
N GLU A 552 -28.33 -6.70 17.44
CA GLU A 552 -27.38 -7.71 17.92
C GLU A 552 -26.38 -7.01 18.85
N THR A 553 -26.34 -7.42 20.11
CA THR A 553 -25.63 -6.75 21.21
C THR A 553 -24.44 -7.56 21.71
N ASP A 554 -23.59 -6.94 22.54
CA ASP A 554 -22.48 -7.58 23.28
C ASP A 554 -21.40 -8.28 22.41
N LEU A 555 -21.38 -8.00 21.09
CA LEU A 555 -20.30 -8.42 20.21
C LEU A 555 -18.98 -7.76 20.64
N THR A 556 -17.86 -8.47 20.53
CA THR A 556 -16.55 -7.97 20.97
C THR A 556 -15.43 -8.29 19.99
N PHE A 557 -14.45 -7.39 19.92
CA PHE A 557 -13.12 -7.65 19.35
C PHE A 557 -12.04 -7.09 20.28
N GLN A 558 -10.85 -7.66 20.25
CA GLN A 558 -9.72 -7.17 21.02
C GLN A 558 -8.87 -6.21 20.17
N VAL A 559 -8.32 -5.18 20.79
CA VAL A 559 -7.29 -4.31 20.21
C VAL A 559 -6.00 -4.44 21.01
N THR A 560 -4.90 -4.72 20.33
CA THR A 560 -3.55 -4.77 20.91
C THR A 560 -2.69 -3.64 20.37
N ASN A 561 -1.90 -2.99 21.24
CA ASN A 561 -0.91 -2.03 20.81
C ASN A 561 0.15 -2.70 19.89
N VAL A 562 0.59 -1.99 18.85
CA VAL A 562 1.55 -2.48 17.85
C VAL A 562 2.85 -1.69 17.90
N THR A 563 3.97 -2.40 17.85
CA THR A 563 5.29 -1.76 17.77
C THR A 563 5.44 -1.11 16.39
N ARG A 564 5.38 0.22 16.32
CA ARG A 564 5.65 0.95 15.08
C ARG A 564 7.13 0.83 14.71
N PHE A 565 7.41 0.72 13.41
CA PHE A 565 8.78 0.64 12.89
C PHE A 565 9.00 1.49 11.64
N ASP A 566 10.23 1.94 11.46
CA ASP A 566 10.65 2.73 10.29
C ASP A 566 11.97 2.18 9.73
N VAL A 567 12.28 2.56 8.49
CA VAL A 567 13.54 2.23 7.82
C VAL A 567 14.49 3.42 7.94
N THR A 568 15.74 3.15 8.30
CA THR A 568 16.82 4.15 8.38
C THR A 568 17.98 3.77 7.47
N LEU A 569 18.55 4.73 6.75
CA LEU A 569 19.76 4.54 5.94
C LEU A 569 20.99 4.48 6.85
N VAL A 570 21.80 3.43 6.72
CA VAL A 570 23.05 3.20 7.46
C VAL A 570 24.28 3.45 6.58
N GLU A 571 24.18 3.08 5.30
CA GLU A 571 25.18 3.28 4.25
C GLU A 571 24.48 3.61 2.92
N PRO A 572 25.06 4.46 2.05
CA PRO A 572 26.37 5.10 2.17
C PRO A 572 26.39 6.26 3.18
N LYS A 573 27.48 6.34 3.98
CA LYS A 573 27.76 7.50 4.87
C LYS A 573 28.50 8.63 4.15
N THR A 574 29.27 8.25 3.15
CA THR A 574 29.95 9.11 2.17
C THR A 574 29.54 8.57 0.82
N VAL A 575 28.78 9.34 0.05
CA VAL A 575 28.23 8.86 -1.22
C VAL A 575 29.35 8.86 -2.27
N PRO A 576 29.62 7.73 -2.95
CA PRO A 576 30.59 7.72 -4.04
C PRO A 576 30.04 8.43 -5.29
N PRO A 577 30.92 8.94 -6.16
CA PRO A 577 30.52 9.53 -7.44
C PRO A 577 29.78 8.52 -8.33
N ILE A 578 29.15 9.02 -9.39
CA ILE A 578 28.35 8.23 -10.34
C ILE A 578 29.21 7.19 -11.07
N ASN A 579 30.43 7.60 -11.41
CA ASN A 579 31.37 6.84 -12.22
C ASN A 579 32.80 7.00 -11.68
N MET A 580 33.65 6.04 -12.05
CA MET A 580 35.09 6.14 -12.01
C MET A 580 35.64 6.28 -13.44
N VAL A 581 36.93 6.60 -13.57
CA VAL A 581 37.66 6.57 -14.84
C VAL A 581 38.33 5.20 -15.03
N SER A 582 38.21 4.60 -16.20
CA SER A 582 38.93 3.35 -16.54
C SER A 582 40.36 3.63 -17.01
N PRO A 583 41.27 2.63 -17.00
CA PRO A 583 42.62 2.74 -17.60
C PRO A 583 42.64 3.04 -19.12
N GLU A 584 41.48 3.00 -19.78
CA GLU A 584 41.27 3.36 -21.18
C GLU A 584 40.63 4.75 -21.36
N GLY A 585 40.20 5.38 -20.26
CA GLY A 585 39.59 6.71 -20.23
C GLY A 585 38.06 6.70 -20.37
N GLU A 586 37.44 5.51 -20.34
CA GLU A 586 35.99 5.37 -20.34
C GLU A 586 35.43 5.71 -18.95
N MET A 587 34.30 6.43 -18.91
CA MET A 587 33.55 6.64 -17.66
C MET A 587 32.77 5.36 -17.34
N VAL A 588 33.21 4.59 -16.35
CA VAL A 588 32.54 3.34 -15.94
C VAL A 588 31.70 3.62 -14.69
N PRO A 589 30.39 3.27 -14.64
CA PRO A 589 29.57 3.44 -13.45
C PRO A 589 30.21 2.81 -12.22
N GLN A 590 30.14 3.50 -11.07
CA GLN A 590 30.78 3.04 -9.83
C GLN A 590 29.74 2.35 -8.93
N PRO A 591 29.85 1.02 -8.70
CA PRO A 591 28.97 0.32 -7.79
C PRO A 591 29.10 0.81 -6.36
N PHE A 592 27.99 0.81 -5.60
CA PHE A 592 28.01 1.19 -4.19
C PHE A 592 27.07 0.36 -3.32
N ASP A 593 27.51 0.09 -2.10
CA ASP A 593 26.71 -0.61 -1.10
C ASP A 593 25.68 0.35 -0.48
N VAL A 594 24.43 -0.12 -0.44
CA VAL A 594 23.36 0.46 0.37
C VAL A 594 23.08 -0.47 1.53
N ALA A 595 23.09 0.07 2.76
CA ALA A 595 22.65 -0.64 3.94
C ALA A 595 21.58 0.14 4.67
N ILE A 596 20.55 -0.55 5.12
CA ILE A 596 19.40 0.01 5.83
C ILE A 596 19.13 -0.79 7.10
N ARG A 597 18.47 -0.15 8.06
CA ARG A 597 18.13 -0.74 9.34
C ARG A 597 16.69 -0.46 9.73
N ILE A 598 16.02 -1.49 10.21
CA ILE A 598 14.68 -1.38 10.80
C ILE A 598 14.81 -0.98 12.27
N VAL A 599 14.16 0.11 12.64
CA VAL A 599 14.17 0.68 13.99
C VAL A 599 12.76 0.85 14.53
N ALA A 600 12.61 0.78 15.86
CA ALA A 600 11.36 1.12 16.54
C ALA A 600 11.07 2.63 16.49
N THR A 601 9.79 2.98 16.37
CA THR A 601 9.28 4.36 16.45
C THR A 601 8.06 4.43 17.38
N GLY A 602 7.76 5.60 17.93
CA GLY A 602 6.69 5.77 18.92
C GLY A 602 7.15 5.63 20.37
N GLN A 603 6.21 5.72 21.33
CA GLN A 603 6.52 5.88 22.76
C GLN A 603 6.88 4.58 23.49
N ASP A 604 6.45 3.42 22.98
CA ASP A 604 6.55 2.13 23.68
C ASP A 604 7.91 1.43 23.50
N GLY A 605 8.73 1.90 22.56
CA GLY A 605 10.13 1.54 22.39
C GLY A 605 11.05 2.74 22.64
N LYS A 606 12.36 2.51 22.82
CA LYS A 606 13.30 3.63 22.69
C LYS A 606 13.44 3.92 21.21
N GLU A 607 12.96 5.09 20.79
CA GLU A 607 13.02 5.57 19.42
C GLU A 607 14.42 5.37 18.81
N GLY A 608 14.49 4.68 17.67
CA GLY A 608 15.75 4.33 17.02
C GLY A 608 16.41 3.01 17.47
N GLU A 609 15.88 2.28 18.45
CA GLU A 609 16.42 0.95 18.77
C GLU A 609 16.16 -0.07 17.63
N PRO A 610 17.16 -0.89 17.26
CA PRO A 610 17.02 -1.86 16.17
C PRO A 610 16.04 -2.97 16.53
N LEU A 611 15.18 -3.34 15.58
CA LEU A 611 14.25 -4.47 15.73
C LEU A 611 14.76 -5.71 14.98
N ASN A 612 14.60 -6.90 15.58
CA ASN A 612 14.92 -8.16 14.92
C ASN A 612 13.85 -8.47 13.84
N PRO A 613 14.18 -8.51 12.54
CA PRO A 613 13.21 -8.72 11.48
C PRO A 613 12.56 -10.11 11.49
N GLN A 614 13.16 -11.08 12.18
CA GLN A 614 12.58 -12.41 12.42
C GLN A 614 11.35 -12.39 13.33
N ARG A 615 11.08 -11.26 14.01
CA ARG A 615 9.82 -11.02 14.73
C ARG A 615 8.81 -10.23 13.89
N ILE A 616 9.27 -9.52 12.86
CA ILE A 616 8.45 -8.61 12.06
C ILE A 616 7.87 -9.35 10.85
N PHE A 617 8.69 -10.06 10.07
CA PHE A 617 8.31 -10.64 8.78
C PHE A 617 8.12 -12.14 8.82
N SER A 618 7.20 -12.64 8.00
CA SER A 618 7.07 -14.06 7.66
C SER A 618 8.31 -14.56 6.90
N GLU A 619 8.85 -13.77 5.97
CA GLU A 619 10.01 -14.12 5.15
C GLU A 619 11.12 -13.05 5.21
N PRO A 620 11.86 -12.95 6.34
CA PRO A 620 12.80 -11.85 6.59
C PRO A 620 13.97 -11.71 5.60
N LYS A 621 14.19 -12.67 4.70
CA LYS A 621 15.27 -12.63 3.70
C LYS A 621 14.95 -11.79 2.48
N GLU A 622 13.66 -11.64 2.15
CA GLU A 622 13.18 -11.05 0.90
C GLU A 622 12.20 -9.89 1.19
N ALA A 623 12.15 -9.43 2.45
CA ALA A 623 11.19 -8.45 2.94
C ALA A 623 11.39 -7.02 2.42
N LEU A 624 12.54 -6.68 1.87
CA LEU A 624 12.90 -5.32 1.48
C LEU A 624 13.61 -5.28 0.12
N GLN A 625 13.19 -4.34 -0.72
CA GLN A 625 13.78 -4.01 -2.00
C GLN A 625 14.21 -2.55 -1.99
N ALA A 626 15.27 -2.22 -2.72
CA ALA A 626 15.68 -0.84 -2.96
C ALA A 626 15.74 -0.52 -4.45
N GLU A 627 15.33 0.69 -4.79
CA GLU A 627 15.41 1.27 -6.12
C GLU A 627 16.28 2.52 -6.06
N LEU A 628 17.20 2.65 -7.02
CA LEU A 628 17.93 3.88 -7.25
C LEU A 628 17.20 4.68 -8.33
N LEU A 629 16.70 5.84 -7.95
CA LEU A 629 16.06 6.81 -8.86
C LEU A 629 17.04 7.93 -9.19
N ASP A 630 17.01 8.37 -10.45
CA ASP A 630 17.77 9.51 -10.95
C ASP A 630 17.19 10.86 -10.46
N PRO A 631 17.86 11.99 -10.74
CA PRO A 631 17.34 13.33 -10.39
C PRO A 631 16.01 13.72 -11.04
N ASN A 632 15.51 12.99 -12.04
CA ASN A 632 14.19 13.16 -12.65
C ASN A 632 13.12 12.24 -12.04
N GLY A 633 13.48 11.34 -11.12
CA GLY A 633 12.59 10.36 -10.51
C GLY A 633 12.40 9.07 -11.32
N GLN A 634 13.22 8.82 -12.35
CA GLN A 634 13.22 7.58 -13.12
C GLN A 634 14.04 6.51 -12.39
N VAL A 635 13.49 5.29 -12.25
CA VAL A 635 14.22 4.14 -11.70
C VAL A 635 15.33 3.71 -12.67
N ILE A 636 16.57 3.66 -12.18
CA ILE A 636 17.77 3.22 -12.89
C ILE A 636 18.02 1.73 -12.65
N GLU A 637 17.98 1.31 -11.37
CA GLU A 637 18.28 -0.05 -10.94
C GLU A 637 17.42 -0.42 -9.72
N THR A 638 16.94 -1.66 -9.69
CA THR A 638 16.14 -2.23 -8.59
C THR A 638 16.81 -3.48 -8.05
N ILE A 639 17.13 -3.51 -6.75
CA ILE A 639 17.88 -4.58 -6.08
C ILE A 639 17.13 -5.15 -4.88
N ALA A 640 17.18 -6.48 -4.70
CA ALA A 640 16.69 -7.14 -3.49
C ALA A 640 17.71 -7.00 -2.36
N LEU A 641 17.28 -6.50 -1.19
CA LEU A 641 18.16 -6.29 -0.05
C LEU A 641 18.20 -7.54 0.83
N ARG A 642 19.40 -7.96 1.24
CA ARG A 642 19.61 -9.19 2.00
C ARG A 642 19.83 -8.87 3.48
N LEU A 643 19.13 -9.57 4.37
CA LEU A 643 19.35 -9.47 5.81
C LEU A 643 20.76 -9.98 6.16
N VAL A 644 21.65 -9.10 6.60
CA VAL A 644 23.05 -9.42 6.97
C VAL A 644 23.21 -9.57 8.47
N GLU A 645 22.55 -8.72 9.26
CA GLU A 645 22.62 -8.73 10.73
C GLU A 645 21.21 -8.90 11.33
N PRO A 646 20.74 -10.14 11.59
CA PRO A 646 19.42 -10.39 12.19
C PRO A 646 19.23 -9.72 13.56
N ALA A 647 20.29 -9.59 14.34
CA ALA A 647 20.25 -8.99 15.67
C ALA A 647 20.12 -7.46 15.67
N THR A 648 20.49 -6.78 14.58
CA THR A 648 20.41 -5.31 14.46
C THR A 648 19.38 -4.86 13.42
N GLY A 649 18.70 -5.79 12.75
CA GLY A 649 17.78 -5.51 11.65
C GLY A 649 18.43 -4.86 10.44
N THR A 650 19.73 -5.08 10.21
CA THR A 650 20.47 -4.44 9.11
C THR A 650 20.46 -5.31 7.85
N TYR A 651 19.90 -4.76 6.78
CA TYR A 651 19.89 -5.30 5.42
C TYR A 651 20.93 -4.59 4.57
N ARG A 652 21.56 -5.29 3.61
CA ARG A 652 22.47 -4.68 2.62
C ARG A 652 22.18 -5.18 1.20
N GLY A 653 22.39 -4.31 0.23
CA GLY A 653 22.53 -4.63 -1.20
C GLY A 653 23.63 -3.77 -1.83
N THR A 654 23.91 -4.00 -3.11
CA THR A 654 24.89 -3.22 -3.88
C THR A 654 24.21 -2.80 -5.17
N PHE A 655 24.09 -1.50 -5.42
CA PHE A 655 23.74 -0.98 -6.75
C PHE A 655 24.97 -1.10 -7.64
N ARG A 656 24.80 -1.64 -8.84
CA ARG A 656 25.87 -1.85 -9.83
C ARG A 656 25.88 -0.82 -10.94
N GLN A 657 24.72 -0.24 -11.25
CA GLN A 657 24.49 0.61 -12.41
C GLN A 657 25.03 -0.03 -13.71
N GLU A 658 24.49 -1.18 -14.10
CA GLU A 658 24.88 -1.87 -15.35
C GLU A 658 24.40 -1.15 -16.65
N THR A 659 24.03 0.14 -16.54
CA THR A 659 23.73 1.03 -17.66
C THR A 659 25.00 1.37 -18.46
N LYS A 660 24.88 1.47 -19.78
CA LYS A 660 26.01 1.86 -20.65
C LYS A 660 26.25 3.36 -20.71
N ASP A 661 25.20 4.13 -20.45
CA ASP A 661 25.24 5.59 -20.42
C ASP A 661 25.40 6.04 -18.97
N VAL A 662 26.38 6.89 -18.71
CA VAL A 662 26.63 7.40 -17.35
C VAL A 662 25.62 8.49 -17.02
N ASP A 663 24.90 8.27 -15.92
CA ASP A 663 23.79 9.07 -15.41
C ASP A 663 24.19 10.54 -15.08
N PRO A 664 23.22 11.50 -15.01
CA PRO A 664 23.50 12.92 -14.76
C PRO A 664 23.84 13.23 -13.29
N ALA A 665 24.65 14.26 -13.03
CA ALA A 665 24.97 14.70 -11.67
C ALA A 665 23.76 15.33 -10.95
N GLY A 666 23.66 15.14 -9.62
CA GLY A 666 22.65 15.77 -8.78
C GLY A 666 22.14 14.88 -7.64
N THR A 667 20.94 15.20 -7.14
CA THR A 667 20.26 14.48 -6.05
C THR A 667 19.58 13.21 -6.57
N TYR A 668 20.13 12.04 -6.25
CA TYR A 668 19.50 10.74 -6.48
C TYR A 668 18.61 10.37 -5.30
N GLN A 669 17.69 9.43 -5.49
CA GLN A 669 16.84 8.93 -4.41
C GLN A 669 16.95 7.41 -4.30
N ILE A 670 17.26 6.90 -3.10
CA ILE A 670 17.07 5.49 -2.76
C ILE A 670 15.65 5.34 -2.23
N ARG A 671 14.75 4.76 -3.01
CA ARG A 671 13.44 4.30 -2.50
C ARG A 671 13.58 2.88 -1.97
N VAL A 672 13.15 2.63 -0.75
CA VAL A 672 13.04 1.30 -0.16
C VAL A 672 11.57 0.91 -0.06
N THR A 673 11.20 -0.25 -0.57
CA THR A 673 9.82 -0.76 -0.57
C THR A 673 9.72 -2.09 0.17
N LEU A 674 8.65 -2.26 0.96
CA LEU A 674 8.33 -3.46 1.72
C LEU A 674 7.70 -4.53 0.81
N LEU A 675 8.31 -5.72 0.72
CA LEU A 675 7.84 -6.81 -0.17
C LEU A 675 7.19 -7.99 0.54
N SER A 676 7.59 -8.30 1.78
CA SER A 676 7.08 -9.47 2.53
C SER A 676 5.98 -9.07 3.51
N THR A 677 5.10 -10.03 3.82
CA THR A 677 4.07 -9.85 4.84
C THR A 677 4.70 -9.77 6.23
N TYR A 678 4.23 -8.80 7.02
CA TYR A 678 4.61 -8.63 8.42
C TYR A 678 3.50 -9.08 9.37
N ASP A 679 3.87 -9.37 10.62
CA ASP A 679 2.91 -9.60 11.70
C ASP A 679 2.21 -8.29 12.07
N ARG A 680 1.13 -8.01 11.34
CA ARG A 680 0.25 -6.84 11.50
C ARG A 680 -0.45 -6.74 12.86
N PHE A 681 -0.39 -7.78 13.69
CA PHE A 681 -0.98 -7.78 15.04
C PHE A 681 0.04 -7.37 16.11
N ALA A 682 1.34 -7.43 15.80
CA ALA A 682 2.43 -7.03 16.68
C ALA A 682 3.23 -5.80 16.18
N PHE A 683 3.22 -5.51 14.87
CA PHE A 683 4.04 -4.48 14.24
C PHE A 683 3.28 -3.66 13.18
N SER A 684 3.69 -2.42 12.98
CA SER A 684 3.13 -1.53 11.94
C SER A 684 4.22 -0.62 11.33
N PRO A 685 4.41 -0.61 9.99
CA PRO A 685 5.37 0.29 9.36
C PRO A 685 4.86 1.75 9.37
N VAL A 686 5.77 2.70 9.56
CA VAL A 686 5.48 4.15 9.39
C VAL A 686 5.14 4.50 7.93
N SER A 687 5.69 3.73 6.98
CA SER A 687 5.32 3.75 5.56
C SER A 687 5.75 2.44 4.89
N LEU A 688 5.02 2.00 3.86
CA LEU A 688 5.42 0.86 3.01
C LEU A 688 6.57 1.21 2.07
N GLU A 689 6.75 2.50 1.75
CA GLU A 689 7.88 3.03 0.99
C GLU A 689 8.62 4.11 1.78
N ARG A 690 9.96 4.06 1.78
CA ARG A 690 10.79 5.10 2.41
C ARG A 690 11.91 5.55 1.48
N THR A 691 11.92 6.86 1.19
CA THR A 691 12.86 7.47 0.28
C THR A 691 13.97 8.23 1.03
N PHE A 692 15.22 8.06 0.58
CA PHE A 692 16.39 8.76 1.08
C PHE A 692 17.09 9.49 -0.07
N ALA A 693 17.30 10.81 0.07
CA ALA A 693 18.07 11.58 -0.89
C ALA A 693 19.58 11.37 -0.68
N ILE A 694 20.33 11.21 -1.77
CA ILE A 694 21.80 11.16 -1.77
C ILE A 694 22.32 12.07 -2.90
N GLU A 695 23.33 12.89 -2.62
CA GLU A 695 24.00 13.69 -3.66
C GLU A 695 25.08 12.86 -4.35
N ARG A 696 25.15 12.90 -5.69
CA ARG A 696 26.22 12.25 -6.45
C ARG A 696 26.80 13.17 -7.51
N THR A 697 28.11 13.34 -7.44
CA THR A 697 28.92 14.02 -8.46
C THR A 697 29.29 13.05 -9.58
N ARG A 698 29.44 13.57 -10.80
CA ARG A 698 30.05 12.84 -11.93
C ARG A 698 31.55 13.12 -11.93
N ILE A 699 32.36 12.14 -12.32
CA ILE A 699 33.80 12.36 -12.58
C ILE A 699 34.01 12.46 -14.09
N TYR A 700 34.58 13.56 -14.54
CA TYR A 700 35.01 13.77 -15.93
C TYR A 700 36.50 13.44 -16.07
N PRO A 701 36.89 12.49 -16.94
CA PRO A 701 38.29 12.18 -17.19
C PRO A 701 38.96 13.33 -17.95
N VAL A 702 40.08 13.82 -17.44
CA VAL A 702 40.87 14.91 -18.01
C VAL A 702 42.10 14.33 -18.72
N ARG A 703 42.14 14.44 -20.05
CA ARG A 703 43.38 14.27 -20.84
C ARG A 703 44.06 15.63 -20.95
N ALA A 704 45.31 15.73 -20.55
CA ALA A 704 46.14 16.87 -20.95
C ALA A 704 46.86 16.56 -22.27
N GLU A 705 47.15 17.58 -23.08
CA GLU A 705 47.95 17.45 -24.30
C GLU A 705 49.00 18.55 -24.37
N ILE A 706 50.19 18.22 -24.86
CA ILE A 706 51.34 19.13 -24.92
C ILE A 706 51.63 19.49 -26.38
N PHE A 707 51.24 20.71 -26.74
CA PHE A 707 51.48 21.30 -28.04
C PHE A 707 52.89 21.90 -28.07
N THR A 708 53.73 21.35 -28.95
CA THR A 708 55.09 21.83 -29.22
C THR A 708 55.43 21.66 -30.69
N GLN A 709 56.19 22.60 -31.27
CA GLN A 709 56.70 22.45 -32.62
C GLN A 709 57.90 21.50 -32.63
N ALA A 710 57.81 20.39 -33.38
CA ALA A 710 58.86 19.35 -33.43
C ALA A 710 60.27 19.87 -33.82
N THR A 711 60.36 21.03 -34.47
CA THR A 711 61.61 21.83 -34.54
C THR A 711 61.37 23.26 -34.09
N GLN A 712 62.15 23.75 -33.11
CA GLN A 712 62.06 25.11 -32.58
C GLN A 712 63.34 25.93 -32.82
N ASN A 713 63.18 27.22 -33.14
CA ASN A 713 64.29 28.19 -33.20
C ASN A 713 64.44 28.86 -31.83
N LEU A 714 65.28 28.30 -30.93
CA LEU A 714 65.42 28.84 -29.57
C LEU A 714 66.30 30.10 -29.46
N HIS A 715 66.94 30.57 -30.55
CA HIS A 715 67.76 31.79 -30.54
C HIS A 715 67.00 32.95 -31.20
N SER A 716 67.05 34.15 -30.61
CA SER A 716 66.38 35.34 -31.16
C SER A 716 66.83 35.66 -32.58
N SER A 717 65.86 35.95 -33.46
CA SER A 717 66.09 36.40 -34.83
C SER A 717 66.55 37.86 -34.92
N ASN A 718 66.49 38.63 -33.82
CA ASN A 718 67.05 39.96 -33.75
C ASN A 718 68.59 39.90 -33.75
N PHE A 719 69.23 40.47 -34.78
CA PHE A 719 70.69 40.49 -34.95
C PHE A 719 71.46 40.99 -33.71
N LEU A 720 70.92 41.97 -32.98
CA LEU A 720 71.55 42.53 -31.77
C LEU A 720 71.45 41.60 -30.54
N GLU A 721 70.49 40.69 -30.53
CA GLU A 721 70.28 39.69 -29.48
C GLU A 721 70.99 38.36 -29.83
N SER A 722 71.03 37.99 -31.11
CA SER A 722 71.87 36.92 -31.68
C SER A 722 73.35 37.12 -31.31
N ILE A 723 73.89 38.33 -31.40
CA ILE A 723 75.26 38.66 -30.95
C ILE A 723 75.48 38.36 -29.46
N ARG A 724 74.44 38.56 -28.63
CA ARG A 724 74.45 38.35 -27.17
C ARG A 724 74.15 36.91 -26.77
N GLY A 725 73.68 36.04 -27.68
CA GLY A 725 73.30 34.67 -27.39
C GLY A 725 72.01 34.56 -26.56
N VAL A 726 71.02 35.42 -26.82
CA VAL A 726 69.74 35.37 -26.10
C VAL A 726 68.92 34.16 -26.55
N ILE A 727 68.73 33.22 -25.64
CA ILE A 727 67.87 32.05 -25.81
C ILE A 727 66.46 32.41 -25.36
N LEU A 728 65.48 32.18 -26.24
CA LEU A 728 64.05 32.29 -25.98
C LEU A 728 63.55 31.02 -25.27
N PRO A 729 62.53 31.11 -24.40
CA PRO A 729 61.84 29.93 -23.89
C PRO A 729 61.23 29.14 -25.06
N PRO A 730 61.17 27.80 -24.97
CA PRO A 730 60.53 26.99 -25.99
C PRO A 730 59.01 27.24 -25.97
N ASP A 731 58.40 27.30 -27.15
CA ASP A 731 56.95 27.39 -27.33
C ASP A 731 56.35 25.99 -27.07
N VAL A 732 56.11 25.72 -25.79
CA VAL A 732 55.50 24.49 -25.28
C VAL A 732 54.28 24.91 -24.48
N GLN A 733 53.12 24.42 -24.89
CA GLN A 733 51.82 24.79 -24.33
C GLN A 733 51.05 23.53 -23.95
N MET A 734 50.50 23.49 -22.74
CA MET A 734 49.64 22.39 -22.30
C MET A 734 48.18 22.82 -22.31
N ARG A 735 47.31 21.97 -22.82
CA ARG A 735 45.85 22.15 -22.85
C ARG A 735 45.19 21.01 -22.10
N LEU A 736 44.10 21.28 -21.40
CA LEU A 736 43.24 20.25 -20.83
C LEU A 736 42.08 19.94 -21.78
N PHE A 737 41.69 18.68 -21.85
CA PHE A 737 40.56 18.18 -22.62
C PHE A 737 39.73 17.22 -21.79
N ASN A 738 38.42 17.19 -22.03
CA ASN A 738 37.57 16.11 -21.57
C ASN A 738 37.86 14.88 -22.43
N GLN A 739 38.41 13.81 -21.86
CA GLN A 739 38.78 12.58 -22.57
C GLN A 739 37.56 11.94 -23.26
N ALA A 740 36.36 12.10 -22.70
CA ALA A 740 35.13 11.49 -23.22
C ALA A 740 34.43 12.32 -24.32
N THR A 741 34.48 13.67 -24.27
CA THR A 741 33.86 14.53 -25.31
C THR A 741 34.86 15.11 -26.31
N ASN A 742 36.16 15.05 -26.01
CA ASN A 742 37.26 15.68 -26.74
C ASN A 742 37.12 17.23 -26.83
N GLU A 743 36.35 17.83 -25.94
CA GLU A 743 36.22 19.30 -25.82
C GLU A 743 37.37 19.88 -24.99
N PRO A 744 37.91 21.06 -25.34
CA PRO A 744 38.92 21.74 -24.53
C PRO A 744 38.30 22.24 -23.22
N LEU A 745 39.08 22.24 -22.15
CA LEU A 745 38.66 22.66 -20.82
C LEU A 745 39.52 23.83 -20.33
N LEU A 746 38.90 24.79 -19.63
CA LEU A 746 39.62 25.92 -19.04
C LEU A 746 40.39 25.45 -17.79
N PRO A 747 41.71 25.66 -17.70
CA PRO A 747 42.50 25.16 -16.58
C PRO A 747 42.09 25.73 -15.21
N GLU A 748 41.57 26.96 -15.15
CA GLU A 748 41.10 27.58 -13.90
C GLU A 748 39.78 27.01 -13.37
N GLU A 749 38.97 26.37 -14.22
CA GLU A 749 37.72 25.70 -13.82
C GLU A 749 37.97 24.29 -13.23
N ILE A 750 39.21 23.78 -13.33
CA ILE A 750 39.52 22.37 -13.11
C ILE A 750 40.73 22.16 -12.19
N LEU A 751 41.77 22.98 -12.28
CA LEU A 751 42.91 22.93 -11.38
C LEU A 751 42.59 23.70 -10.09
N THR A 752 42.99 23.19 -8.93
CA THR A 752 43.01 24.00 -7.69
C THR A 752 44.36 24.69 -7.45
N GLU A 753 45.30 24.52 -8.38
CA GLU A 753 46.68 24.99 -8.29
C GLU A 753 47.02 25.93 -9.46
N GLU A 754 47.70 27.06 -9.18
CA GLU A 754 48.04 28.07 -10.18
C GLU A 754 49.08 27.61 -11.22
N SER A 755 49.79 26.50 -10.98
CA SER A 755 50.80 26.00 -11.91
C SER A 755 51.13 24.52 -11.74
N ILE A 756 51.28 23.78 -12.84
CA ILE A 756 51.68 22.37 -12.89
C ILE A 756 53.19 22.25 -13.11
N ASN A 757 53.86 21.35 -12.38
CA ASN A 757 55.30 21.11 -12.51
C ASN A 757 55.64 20.28 -13.76
N ALA A 758 56.73 20.63 -14.44
CA ALA A 758 57.23 19.90 -15.60
C ALA A 758 58.76 19.90 -15.68
N SER A 759 59.34 18.78 -16.13
CA SER A 759 60.78 18.65 -16.36
C SER A 759 61.09 18.62 -17.85
N ILE A 760 62.27 19.15 -18.24
CA ILE A 760 62.82 19.04 -19.58
C ILE A 760 64.28 18.59 -19.48
N GLN A 761 64.55 17.34 -19.86
CA GLN A 761 65.89 16.83 -20.09
C GLN A 761 66.47 17.41 -21.38
N THR A 762 67.52 18.20 -21.22
CA THR A 762 68.33 18.78 -22.30
C THR A 762 69.60 17.95 -22.51
N PRO A 763 70.33 18.10 -23.64
CA PRO A 763 71.63 17.47 -23.83
C PRO A 763 72.72 17.89 -22.83
N ALA A 764 72.47 18.90 -21.98
CA ALA A 764 73.39 19.41 -20.97
C ALA A 764 72.92 19.19 -19.51
N GLY A 765 71.74 18.58 -19.30
CA GLY A 765 71.16 18.36 -17.97
C GLY A 765 69.64 18.55 -17.94
N ILE A 766 69.02 18.23 -16.81
CA ILE A 766 67.57 18.40 -16.60
C ILE A 766 67.28 19.83 -16.13
N LEU A 767 66.27 20.46 -16.73
CA LEU A 767 65.64 21.69 -16.28
C LEU A 767 64.28 21.38 -15.64
N THR A 768 63.89 22.16 -14.64
CA THR A 768 62.51 22.22 -14.14
C THR A 768 61.86 23.53 -14.55
N GLY A 769 60.55 23.49 -14.77
CA GLY A 769 59.71 24.65 -15.03
C GLY A 769 58.26 24.34 -14.68
N THR A 770 57.37 25.29 -14.93
CA THR A 770 55.94 25.14 -14.68
C THR A 770 55.12 25.51 -15.89
N PHE A 771 54.04 24.76 -16.12
CA PHE A 771 52.91 25.22 -16.91
C PHE A 771 52.05 26.10 -16.00
N ASN A 772 51.90 27.38 -16.34
CA ASN A 772 51.22 28.34 -15.46
C ASN A 772 49.79 28.55 -15.98
N VAL A 773 48.81 28.52 -15.06
CA VAL A 773 47.42 28.86 -15.39
C VAL A 773 47.36 30.34 -15.78
N ILE A 774 46.63 30.62 -16.86
CA ILE A 774 46.31 31.98 -17.28
C ILE A 774 44.79 32.01 -17.45
N ALA A 775 44.13 32.93 -16.74
CA ALA A 775 42.69 33.11 -16.83
C ALA A 775 42.23 33.39 -18.27
N ASP A 776 41.04 32.90 -18.62
CA ASP A 776 40.43 32.95 -19.95
C ASP A 776 41.25 32.24 -21.07
N GLN A 777 42.20 31.33 -20.75
CA GLN A 777 43.04 30.66 -21.75
C GLN A 777 43.00 29.12 -21.70
N GLU A 778 42.61 28.51 -22.83
CA GLU A 778 42.70 27.06 -23.08
C GLU A 778 44.14 26.49 -23.02
N THR A 779 45.18 27.33 -23.02
CA THR A 779 46.57 26.88 -22.99
C THR A 779 47.38 27.51 -21.87
N MET A 780 48.00 26.63 -21.07
CA MET A 780 49.04 26.99 -20.12
C MET A 780 50.38 27.01 -20.85
N PRO A 781 51.12 28.14 -20.91
CA PRO A 781 52.47 28.15 -21.46
C PRO A 781 53.50 27.66 -20.43
N TRP A 782 54.44 26.83 -20.86
CA TRP A 782 55.58 26.43 -20.04
C TRP A 782 56.53 27.61 -19.79
N ARG A 783 57.01 27.74 -18.55
CA ARG A 783 58.01 28.74 -18.16
C ARG A 783 59.04 28.12 -17.23
N THR A 784 60.29 28.55 -17.33
CA THR A 784 61.32 28.24 -16.34
C THR A 784 62.01 29.52 -15.88
N THR A 785 62.47 29.54 -14.63
CA THR A 785 63.29 30.60 -14.05
C THR A 785 64.78 30.37 -14.29
N ALA A 786 65.18 29.17 -14.73
CA ALA A 786 66.55 28.83 -15.07
C ALA A 786 66.86 29.20 -16.54
N PRO A 787 68.03 29.79 -16.85
CA PRO A 787 68.43 30.02 -18.23
C PRO A 787 68.65 28.67 -18.94
N LEU A 788 68.02 28.51 -20.11
CA LEU A 788 68.20 27.33 -20.96
C LEU A 788 69.69 27.18 -21.37
N PRO A 789 70.28 25.98 -21.28
CA PRO A 789 71.66 25.76 -21.68
C PRO A 789 71.79 25.83 -23.21
N ASP A 790 72.87 26.42 -23.71
CA ASP A 790 73.11 26.62 -25.15
C ASP A 790 73.59 25.33 -25.86
N ALA A 791 72.81 24.26 -25.74
CA ALA A 791 73.10 22.94 -26.28
C ALA A 791 72.21 22.64 -27.51
N PRO A 792 72.78 22.38 -28.70
CA PRO A 792 72.03 21.90 -29.86
C PRO A 792 71.71 20.40 -29.69
N GLY A 793 70.46 20.00 -29.97
CA GLY A 793 70.04 18.60 -29.89
C GLY A 793 68.52 18.42 -29.82
N ARG A 794 68.10 17.21 -29.41
CA ARG A 794 66.73 16.91 -28.97
C ARG A 794 66.57 17.27 -27.50
N TYR A 795 65.36 17.69 -27.15
CA TYR A 795 64.89 17.99 -25.81
C TYR A 795 63.72 17.04 -25.55
N TRP A 796 63.76 16.34 -24.43
CA TRP A 796 62.69 15.45 -23.96
C TRP A 796 62.16 16.00 -22.65
N GLY A 797 60.84 16.07 -22.50
CA GLY A 797 60.21 16.55 -21.27
C GLY A 797 59.11 15.62 -20.81
N GLU A 798 58.77 15.76 -19.54
CA GLU A 798 57.76 14.96 -18.85
C GLU A 798 57.04 15.86 -17.84
N VAL A 799 55.71 15.78 -17.85
CA VAL A 799 54.82 16.48 -16.92
C VAL A 799 54.27 15.45 -15.94
N ASP A 800 54.44 15.71 -14.65
CA ASP A 800 53.90 14.89 -13.57
C ASP A 800 52.55 15.47 -13.13
N LEU A 801 51.48 14.72 -13.38
CA LEU A 801 50.11 15.06 -13.05
C LEU A 801 49.63 14.32 -11.79
N SER A 802 50.35 13.30 -11.34
CA SER A 802 50.00 12.47 -10.17
C SER A 802 49.95 13.24 -8.84
N THR A 803 50.53 14.44 -8.80
CA THR A 803 50.55 15.33 -7.64
C THR A 803 49.65 16.56 -7.77
N VAL A 804 48.95 16.73 -8.91
CA VAL A 804 48.18 17.93 -9.23
C VAL A 804 46.75 17.81 -8.75
N SER A 805 46.34 18.70 -7.85
CA SER A 805 45.02 18.69 -7.22
C SER A 805 43.94 19.28 -8.15
N LEU A 806 42.90 18.49 -8.43
CA LEU A 806 41.76 18.89 -9.26
C LEU A 806 40.53 19.32 -8.44
N GLN A 807 39.66 20.13 -9.07
CA GLN A 807 38.34 20.46 -8.53
C GLN A 807 37.44 19.22 -8.47
N THR A 808 36.50 19.23 -7.52
CA THR A 808 35.60 18.08 -7.28
C THR A 808 34.73 17.79 -8.49
N GLY A 809 34.95 16.63 -9.11
CA GLY A 809 34.28 16.23 -10.35
C GLY A 809 35.21 15.97 -11.53
N TYR A 810 36.53 16.08 -11.34
CA TYR A 810 37.54 15.80 -12.36
C TYR A 810 38.63 14.85 -11.84
N GLU A 811 39.16 14.01 -12.72
CA GLU A 811 40.25 13.06 -12.45
C GLU A 811 41.18 13.01 -13.68
N PHE A 812 42.51 13.03 -13.50
CA PHE A 812 43.43 12.92 -14.64
C PHE A 812 43.43 11.50 -15.21
N PHE A 813 43.46 11.40 -16.54
CA PHE A 813 43.52 10.12 -17.23
C PHE A 813 44.94 9.51 -17.26
N GLU A 814 45.98 10.35 -17.29
CA GLU A 814 47.39 9.92 -17.36
C GLU A 814 48.19 10.57 -16.22
N ASP A 815 48.92 9.78 -15.42
CA ASP A 815 49.78 10.28 -14.33
C ASP A 815 50.97 11.10 -14.85
N THR A 816 51.48 10.78 -16.05
CA THR A 816 52.66 11.43 -16.64
C THR A 816 52.53 11.59 -18.16
N ILE A 817 52.86 12.77 -18.69
CA ILE A 817 52.79 13.05 -20.13
C ILE A 817 54.16 13.41 -20.71
N PRO A 818 54.71 12.60 -21.64
CA PRO A 818 55.98 12.88 -22.31
C PRO A 818 55.82 13.79 -23.53
N PHE A 819 56.84 14.60 -23.82
CA PHE A 819 56.94 15.39 -25.06
C PHE A 819 58.37 15.48 -25.58
N GLU A 820 58.58 15.50 -26.90
CA GLU A 820 59.89 15.82 -27.49
C GLU A 820 59.83 16.97 -28.49
N PHE A 821 60.92 17.73 -28.57
CA PHE A 821 61.18 18.67 -29.66
C PHE A 821 62.68 18.76 -29.96
N SER A 822 63.04 19.30 -31.12
CA SER A 822 64.44 19.48 -31.51
C SER A 822 64.78 20.93 -31.78
N ARG A 823 65.97 21.37 -31.36
CA ARG A 823 66.45 22.72 -31.63
C ARG A 823 67.01 22.82 -33.04
N LYS A 824 66.58 23.85 -33.78
CA LYS A 824 67.08 24.18 -35.12
C LYS A 824 67.75 25.55 -35.10
N ASP A 825 69.06 25.56 -35.37
CA ASP A 825 69.81 26.80 -35.57
C ASP A 825 69.87 27.11 -37.07
N ASN A 826 69.64 28.38 -37.43
CA ASN A 826 69.78 28.86 -38.80
C ASN A 826 71.06 29.70 -38.96
N LEU A 827 71.45 29.99 -40.20
CA LEU A 827 72.77 30.59 -40.51
C LEU A 827 72.99 31.98 -39.89
N PHE A 828 71.94 32.68 -39.47
CA PHE A 828 71.97 34.02 -38.87
C PHE A 828 71.68 34.03 -37.36
N SER A 829 71.15 32.92 -36.80
CA SER A 829 70.94 32.75 -35.37
C SER A 829 72.13 32.13 -34.63
N ASN A 830 73.12 31.57 -35.35
CA ASN A 830 74.32 31.01 -34.71
C ASN A 830 75.29 32.13 -34.28
N PRO A 831 75.53 32.34 -32.96
CA PRO A 831 76.32 33.47 -32.46
C PRO A 831 77.80 33.44 -32.89
N SER A 832 78.32 32.29 -33.34
CA SER A 832 79.69 32.17 -33.85
C SER A 832 79.84 32.77 -35.26
N VAL A 833 78.81 32.65 -36.10
CA VAL A 833 78.81 33.16 -37.49
C VAL A 833 78.63 34.67 -37.52
N THR A 834 77.68 35.19 -36.73
CA THR A 834 77.35 36.63 -36.65
C THR A 834 78.57 37.48 -36.25
N ARG A 835 79.42 36.96 -35.35
CA ARG A 835 80.65 37.63 -34.89
C ARG A 835 81.73 37.73 -35.98
N LEU A 836 81.81 36.74 -36.88
CA LEU A 836 82.78 36.74 -37.98
C LEU A 836 82.47 37.84 -39.01
N ILE A 837 81.19 38.01 -39.37
CA ILE A 837 80.73 38.98 -40.37
C ILE A 837 81.01 40.42 -39.91
N ALA A 838 80.73 40.73 -38.64
CA ALA A 838 80.98 42.06 -38.06
C ALA A 838 82.48 42.45 -38.11
N GLY A 839 83.39 41.49 -37.88
CA GLY A 839 84.83 41.72 -37.95
C GLY A 839 85.33 42.08 -39.35
N ILE A 840 84.79 41.42 -40.39
CA ILE A 840 85.18 41.66 -41.80
C ILE A 840 84.82 43.08 -42.24
N CYS A 841 83.62 43.57 -41.89
CA CYS A 841 83.19 44.93 -42.25
C CYS A 841 84.10 46.02 -41.67
N ALA A 842 84.52 45.90 -40.40
CA ALA A 842 85.36 46.90 -39.74
C ALA A 842 86.74 47.05 -40.40
N VAL A 843 87.35 45.96 -40.84
CA VAL A 843 88.67 45.97 -41.51
C VAL A 843 88.60 46.67 -42.88
N LEU A 844 87.53 46.44 -43.65
CA LEU A 844 87.35 47.04 -44.97
C LEU A 844 87.18 48.57 -44.90
N THR A 845 86.47 49.09 -43.89
CA THR A 845 86.32 50.54 -43.68
C THR A 845 87.65 51.20 -43.33
N LEU A 846 88.50 50.55 -42.52
CA LEU A 846 89.80 51.09 -42.11
C LEU A 846 90.76 51.27 -43.31
N LEU A 847 90.80 50.28 -44.20
CA LEU A 847 91.66 50.29 -45.39
C LEU A 847 91.30 51.42 -46.37
N LEU A 848 90.00 51.72 -46.53
CA LEU A 848 89.53 52.81 -47.39
C LEU A 848 90.03 54.19 -46.93
N ILE A 849 90.04 54.43 -45.61
CA ILE A 849 90.48 55.70 -45.03
C ILE A 849 91.99 55.90 -45.20
N VAL A 850 92.79 54.84 -45.01
CA VAL A 850 94.24 54.87 -45.21
C VAL A 850 94.60 55.15 -46.67
N TRP A 851 93.86 54.59 -47.63
CA TRP A 851 94.07 54.84 -49.05
C TRP A 851 93.84 56.31 -49.43
N ILE A 852 92.73 56.91 -48.99
CA ILE A 852 92.39 58.32 -49.28
C ILE A 852 93.46 59.28 -48.73
N ALA A 853 93.97 59.01 -47.52
CA ALA A 853 95.04 59.81 -46.93
C ALA A 853 96.36 59.76 -47.74
N SER A 854 96.65 58.64 -48.42
CA SER A 854 97.91 58.48 -49.18
C SER A 854 98.03 59.40 -50.40
N ILE A 855 96.92 59.85 -51.00
CA ILE A 855 96.91 60.57 -52.28
C ILE A 855 97.14 62.08 -52.09
N LEU A 856 96.77 62.65 -50.94
CA LEU A 856 96.70 64.10 -50.74
C LEU A 856 98.00 64.76 -50.23
N PHE A 857 98.96 64.00 -49.70
CA PHE A 857 100.08 64.54 -48.90
C PHE A 857 101.50 64.31 -49.46
N PHE A 858 101.67 63.92 -50.73
CA PHE A 858 103.00 63.65 -51.33
C PHE A 858 103.27 64.39 -52.65
N GLY A 859 103.92 65.55 -52.55
CA GLY A 859 104.55 66.29 -53.66
C GLY A 859 106.02 65.94 -53.91
N PRO A 860 106.65 66.53 -54.94
CA PRO A 860 108.05 66.30 -55.28
C PRO A 860 109.01 66.92 -54.25
N LYS A 861 110.24 66.41 -54.24
CA LYS A 861 111.41 66.95 -53.51
C LYS A 861 112.58 67.14 -54.47
N GLY A 862 113.48 68.05 -54.12
CA GLY A 862 114.67 68.38 -54.90
C GLY A 862 114.83 69.90 -55.03
N GLN A 863 115.58 70.34 -56.03
CA GLN A 863 115.82 71.75 -56.34
C GLN A 863 115.64 72.00 -57.84
N LEU A 864 114.97 73.10 -58.20
CA LEU A 864 114.89 73.57 -59.60
C LEU A 864 115.80 74.79 -59.75
N GLU A 865 116.60 74.87 -60.81
CA GLU A 865 117.22 76.11 -61.28
C GLU A 865 116.91 76.31 -62.78
N ILE A 866 117.15 77.51 -63.30
CA ILE A 866 117.15 77.77 -64.75
C ILE A 866 118.58 78.05 -65.17
N VAL A 867 119.06 77.33 -66.18
CA VAL A 867 120.36 77.57 -66.82
C VAL A 867 120.19 78.20 -68.20
N ASN A 868 121.20 78.93 -68.66
CA ASN A 868 121.28 79.34 -70.07
C ASN A 868 121.81 78.20 -70.96
N TRP A 869 121.87 78.43 -72.27
CA TRP A 869 122.31 77.42 -73.25
C TRP A 869 123.77 76.94 -73.10
N LYS A 870 124.59 77.55 -72.24
CA LYS A 870 125.93 77.08 -71.88
C LYS A 870 125.97 76.28 -70.55
N GLY A 871 124.84 76.18 -69.85
CA GLY A 871 124.78 75.60 -68.50
C GLY A 871 125.12 76.57 -67.36
N GLU A 872 125.22 77.87 -67.62
CA GLU A 872 125.40 78.90 -66.58
C GLU A 872 124.04 79.19 -65.93
N THR A 873 123.89 79.05 -64.61
CA THR A 873 122.63 79.36 -63.88
C THR A 873 122.25 80.83 -64.06
N LEU A 874 121.05 81.06 -64.61
CA LEU A 874 120.44 82.39 -64.73
C LEU A 874 119.72 82.81 -63.45
N GLU A 875 118.98 81.87 -62.84
CA GLU A 875 118.17 82.12 -61.64
C GLU A 875 117.87 80.80 -60.92
N GLY A 876 117.87 80.82 -59.58
CA GLY A 876 117.74 79.64 -58.71
C GLY A 876 119.04 79.31 -57.95
N PRO A 877 119.15 78.13 -57.30
CA PRO A 877 118.15 77.06 -57.22
C PRO A 877 117.07 77.29 -56.15
N TRP A 878 115.82 76.91 -56.44
CA TRP A 878 114.69 76.88 -55.50
C TRP A 878 114.42 75.48 -54.95
N GLN A 879 114.33 75.37 -53.62
CA GLN A 879 113.94 74.14 -52.92
C GLN A 879 112.46 73.77 -53.14
N LEU A 880 112.21 72.57 -53.67
CA LEU A 880 110.88 71.99 -53.85
C LEU A 880 110.41 71.32 -52.55
N LYS A 881 109.27 71.78 -52.03
CA LYS A 881 108.67 71.25 -50.79
C LYS A 881 107.79 70.05 -51.09
N ARG A 882 107.88 69.01 -50.25
CA ARG A 882 107.08 67.77 -50.38
C ARG A 882 105.57 67.99 -50.15
N ILE A 883 105.16 69.13 -49.58
CA ILE A 883 103.78 69.55 -49.37
C ILE A 883 103.74 71.07 -49.62
N PRO A 884 102.78 71.63 -50.39
CA PRO A 884 101.71 70.95 -51.13
C PRO A 884 102.22 70.09 -52.31
N SER A 885 101.33 69.30 -52.93
CA SER A 885 101.66 68.38 -54.03
C SER A 885 102.18 69.06 -55.31
N ARG A 886 101.90 70.36 -55.47
CA ARG A 886 102.36 71.23 -56.56
C ARG A 886 103.06 72.46 -55.99
N ASN A 887 104.37 72.53 -56.17
CA ASN A 887 105.15 73.72 -55.86
C ASN A 887 104.83 74.84 -56.85
N THR A 888 104.87 76.09 -56.38
CA THR A 888 104.70 77.29 -57.20
C THR A 888 105.83 78.25 -56.87
N ILE A 889 106.66 78.54 -57.87
CA ILE A 889 107.82 79.43 -57.79
C ILE A 889 107.47 80.74 -58.50
N ARG A 890 107.89 81.85 -57.90
CA ARG A 890 107.88 83.21 -58.48
C ARG A 890 109.12 83.93 -57.95
N SER A 891 109.75 84.72 -58.81
CA SER A 891 110.85 85.64 -58.47
C SER A 891 110.70 86.85 -59.38
N THR A 892 111.04 88.04 -58.91
CA THR A 892 110.99 89.25 -59.76
C THR A 892 112.00 89.17 -60.90
N ALA A 893 113.14 88.51 -60.69
CA ALA A 893 114.13 88.28 -61.75
C ALA A 893 113.63 87.33 -62.86
N LEU A 894 112.59 86.53 -62.62
CA LEU A 894 111.93 85.76 -63.69
C LEU A 894 111.10 86.67 -64.61
N GLU A 895 110.54 87.76 -64.08
CA GLU A 895 109.71 88.69 -64.86
C GLU A 895 110.58 89.48 -65.86
N ASP A 896 111.85 89.74 -65.55
CA ASP A 896 112.86 90.28 -66.48
C ASP A 896 113.14 89.33 -67.68
N TYR A 897 112.98 88.02 -67.48
CA TYR A 897 113.01 87.01 -68.55
C TYR A 897 111.61 86.71 -69.14
N GLY A 898 110.59 87.51 -68.80
CA GLY A 898 109.21 87.36 -69.25
C GLY A 898 108.43 86.22 -68.57
N ILE A 899 109.01 85.52 -67.59
CA ILE A 899 108.41 84.40 -66.87
C ILE A 899 107.70 84.92 -65.62
N GLY A 900 106.39 84.70 -65.51
CA GLY A 900 105.63 85.10 -64.33
C GLY A 900 105.63 84.06 -63.21
N LYS A 901 105.48 82.77 -63.56
CA LYS A 901 105.21 81.69 -62.58
C LYS A 901 105.72 80.34 -63.08
N ILE A 902 106.35 79.56 -62.21
CA ILE A 902 106.73 78.17 -62.51
C ILE A 902 106.01 77.23 -61.56
N TYR A 903 105.40 76.17 -62.09
CA TYR A 903 104.72 75.14 -61.32
C TYR A 903 105.43 73.80 -61.47
N VAL A 904 105.70 73.12 -60.34
CA VAL A 904 106.40 71.82 -60.34
C VAL A 904 105.61 70.80 -59.53
N TRP A 905 105.24 69.68 -60.14
CA TRP A 905 104.58 68.55 -59.48
C TRP A 905 105.13 67.21 -59.99
N ARG A 906 104.90 66.11 -59.26
CA ARG A 906 105.42 64.79 -59.63
C ARG A 906 104.74 64.28 -60.91
N SER A 907 105.53 63.78 -61.87
CA SER A 907 105.04 63.27 -63.16
C SER A 907 105.24 61.75 -63.21
N HIS A 908 104.36 61.02 -63.90
CA HIS A 908 104.54 59.60 -64.19
C HIS A 908 104.28 59.37 -65.69
N PRO A 909 105.24 59.68 -66.59
CA PRO A 909 105.07 59.45 -68.02
C PRO A 909 105.02 57.95 -68.32
N PRO A 910 104.06 57.46 -69.14
CA PRO A 910 103.92 56.03 -69.43
C PRO A 910 105.08 55.46 -70.27
N SER A 911 106.01 56.29 -70.72
CA SER A 911 107.22 55.94 -71.46
C SER A 911 108.49 55.80 -70.61
N PHE A 912 108.42 56.08 -69.30
CA PHE A 912 109.57 56.02 -68.39
C PHE A 912 109.54 54.74 -67.53
N THR A 913 110.71 54.19 -67.21
CA THR A 913 110.81 53.04 -66.29
C THR A 913 110.26 53.42 -64.90
N GLU A 914 109.89 52.44 -64.10
CA GLU A 914 109.26 52.69 -62.79
C GLU A 914 110.17 53.51 -61.85
N THR A 915 111.48 53.33 -61.96
CA THR A 915 112.52 54.10 -61.24
C THR A 915 112.64 55.55 -61.70
N GLU A 916 112.50 55.82 -62.99
CA GLU A 916 112.54 57.17 -63.57
C GLU A 916 111.23 57.92 -63.26
N SER A 917 110.08 57.26 -63.44
CA SER A 917 108.76 57.79 -63.10
C SER A 917 108.65 58.26 -61.64
N ARG A 918 109.31 57.56 -60.70
CA ARG A 918 109.36 57.99 -59.28
C ARG A 918 110.17 59.29 -59.06
N ARG A 919 111.07 59.67 -59.98
CA ARG A 919 111.94 60.86 -59.90
C ARG A 919 111.53 62.01 -60.83
N ALA A 920 110.68 61.74 -61.82
CA ALA A 920 110.24 62.72 -62.81
C ALA A 920 109.33 63.81 -62.22
N VAL A 921 109.51 65.06 -62.67
CA VAL A 921 108.65 66.19 -62.30
C VAL A 921 108.17 66.93 -63.55
N ARG A 922 106.89 67.28 -63.59
CA ARG A 922 106.33 68.12 -64.66
C ARG A 922 106.50 69.58 -64.26
N VAL A 923 107.15 70.34 -65.13
CA VAL A 923 107.44 71.76 -64.94
C VAL A 923 106.63 72.54 -65.96
N ARG A 924 105.66 73.32 -65.47
CA ARG A 924 104.87 74.24 -66.28
C ARG A 924 105.27 75.68 -65.99
N VAL A 925 105.98 76.29 -66.94
CA VAL A 925 106.37 77.70 -66.93
C VAL A 925 105.25 78.50 -67.59
N LEU A 926 104.78 79.54 -66.89
CA LEU A 926 103.91 80.55 -67.43
C LEU A 926 104.66 81.88 -67.60
N ASP A 927 104.36 82.60 -68.68
CA ASP A 927 104.81 83.97 -68.86
C ASP A 927 104.14 84.94 -67.86
N ILE A 928 104.53 86.22 -67.91
CA ILE A 928 103.91 87.30 -67.11
C ILE A 928 102.40 87.47 -67.37
N ASN A 929 101.89 87.03 -68.53
CA ASN A 929 100.47 87.04 -68.89
C ASN A 929 99.71 85.79 -68.43
N ASN A 930 100.39 84.80 -67.83
CA ASN A 930 99.91 83.45 -67.47
C ASN A 930 99.69 82.48 -68.67
N GLN A 931 100.21 82.78 -69.86
CA GLN A 931 100.26 81.82 -70.97
C GLN A 931 101.34 80.77 -70.74
N VAL A 932 101.10 79.53 -71.17
CA VAL A 932 102.06 78.42 -71.04
C VAL A 932 103.17 78.60 -72.08
N VAL A 933 104.41 78.80 -71.63
CA VAL A 933 105.60 78.86 -72.49
C VAL A 933 106.45 77.58 -72.44
N LEU A 934 106.30 76.78 -71.38
CA LEU A 934 106.85 75.43 -71.28
C LEU A 934 105.93 74.56 -70.40
N ASP A 935 105.75 73.28 -70.73
CA ASP A 935 104.98 72.30 -69.93
C ASP A 935 105.51 70.88 -70.15
N ASP A 936 106.76 70.66 -69.74
CA ASP A 936 107.52 69.43 -70.02
C ASP A 936 107.79 68.62 -68.74
N THR A 937 108.29 67.39 -68.87
CA THR A 937 108.68 66.53 -67.74
C THR A 937 110.20 66.39 -67.66
N LEU A 938 110.78 67.00 -66.61
CA LEU A 938 112.19 66.90 -66.30
C LEU A 938 112.50 65.63 -65.49
N VAL A 939 113.67 65.05 -65.77
CA VAL A 939 114.31 63.96 -65.01
C VAL A 939 115.67 64.50 -64.55
N PRO A 940 116.08 64.29 -63.29
CA PRO A 940 117.30 64.90 -62.78
C PRO A 940 118.53 64.27 -63.44
N GLU A 941 119.47 65.12 -63.85
CA GLU A 941 120.54 64.81 -64.82
C GLU A 941 121.59 63.78 -64.33
N GLN A 942 121.59 63.42 -63.04
CA GLN A 942 122.59 62.52 -62.43
C GLN A 942 122.11 61.08 -62.24
N SER A 943 122.73 60.16 -62.97
CA SER A 943 122.54 58.70 -62.91
C SER A 943 123.34 58.03 -61.77
N SER A 944 123.15 58.46 -60.52
CA SER A 944 123.82 57.91 -59.34
C SER A 944 122.87 57.10 -58.41
N PRO A 945 123.30 55.96 -57.84
CA PRO A 945 122.41 55.09 -57.06
C PRO A 945 122.16 55.58 -55.63
N LEU A 946 120.89 55.82 -55.32
CA LEU A 946 120.31 55.85 -53.95
C LEU A 946 121.02 56.70 -52.88
N THR A 947 121.58 57.86 -53.25
CA THR A 947 121.66 59.00 -52.32
C THR A 947 120.26 59.55 -52.02
N GLN A 948 120.13 60.34 -50.96
CA GLN A 948 118.83 60.72 -50.37
C GLN A 948 118.00 61.64 -51.29
N GLU A 949 116.65 61.59 -51.19
CA GLU A 949 115.71 62.39 -52.01
C GLU A 949 115.85 63.94 -51.85
N GLY A 950 116.85 64.45 -51.13
CA GLY A 950 117.11 65.90 -50.98
C GLY A 950 117.87 66.53 -52.14
N ASP A 951 118.75 65.76 -52.80
CA ASP A 951 119.82 66.29 -53.65
C ASP A 951 119.49 66.23 -55.16
N LEU A 952 118.25 65.92 -55.52
CA LEU A 952 117.80 65.87 -56.92
C LEU A 952 117.71 67.29 -57.50
N MET A 953 118.58 67.61 -58.46
CA MET A 953 118.59 68.89 -59.16
C MET A 953 117.94 68.76 -60.55
N TYR A 954 117.04 69.70 -60.85
CA TYR A 954 116.30 69.83 -62.09
C TYR A 954 116.69 71.16 -62.76
N ARG A 955 116.84 71.16 -64.08
CA ARG A 955 117.38 72.25 -64.92
C ARG A 955 116.55 72.40 -66.19
#